data_AF-A0A840BEL6-F1
#
_entry.id   AF-A0A840BEL6-F1
#
_cell.length_a   1.000
_cell.length_b   1.000
_cell.length_c   1.000
_cell.angle_alpha   90.00
_cell.angle_beta   90.00
_cell.angle_gamma   90.00
#
_symmetry.space_group_name_H-M   'P 1'
#
loop_
_entity.id
_entity.type
_entity.pdbx_description
1 polymer ?
#
loop_
_entity_poly.entity_id
_entity_poly.type
_entity_poly.pdbx_seq_one_letter_code
_entity_poly.pdbx_strand_id
1 'polypeptide(L)'
;MNPPRPLDRRTGIWVLATVALTQIPLLFRLAPEVGLVAAIPMLWQAWRLRSAALGRPPHFIILILLAAMSVATTTAHYGTIFGRTPGLALIAMLLGLKVLESRNRRDAHVSVQLCFFLQLGYFLIEQSALTAASASVACAIAVTTLLRIEQPELGTKASAAASLKLIGIAIPLAVVLFVLFPRLDSPLWGLPTDGRESTTGMSDHMRAGSIANLSLSGEIAFRVEFSGAVPEPAARYFRGPVMSAFDGQEWRVGPSGPPSEPPQGGKPTDYVITMEPNENRWLFALEHALPAAGQTLSSANVLLAAAPIRSRLRVSLSSRIGSRIGQDTSDALAAFNLTLPKGTNPRMAALGADLRNRLPDPAARVEEGLRLLRVGQFVYTLEPPTLGADSADEFFFDSKRGFCEHFANAFAVLMRAAGVPTRVVGGYQGGEINPVDGTLIVRQSDAHAWTEVWLANRGWVRVDPTAAAAPRRIDGGVTASLPASEPIPRLVRVDAAWLRALRDRAEALSHAWNTWFLGYNAQRQRDFITQLGFDPDWRTLTLLLAASAAAWQAVVWAAMFRRRSALTPAEREWTRLLRTLARKGLSPAPSEGPIAFAARAGTIHPEWRDALDAFAKSYARITYGPPHASPAVEALRNEISAWIAQNS
;
A
#
# COMPACT_ATOMS: atom_id res chain seq x y z
N MET A 1 -4.03 -32.03 36.33
CA MET A 1 -3.96 -30.75 35.59
C MET A 1 -3.07 -29.81 36.37
N ASN A 2 -1.98 -29.31 35.79
CA ASN A 2 -1.12 -28.34 36.47
C ASN A 2 -1.90 -27.03 36.71
N PRO A 3 -1.80 -26.40 37.90
CA PRO A 3 -2.49 -25.15 38.17
C PRO A 3 -2.05 -24.06 37.19
N PRO A 4 -2.95 -23.13 36.81
CA PRO A 4 -2.61 -22.06 35.88
C PRO A 4 -1.49 -21.19 36.48
N ARG A 5 -0.35 -21.14 35.79
CA ARG A 5 0.76 -20.28 36.20
C ARG A 5 0.37 -18.81 36.00
N PRO A 6 0.48 -17.95 37.03
CA PRO A 6 0.15 -16.54 36.93
C PRO A 6 1.09 -15.85 35.93
N LEU A 7 0.58 -14.80 35.27
CA LEU A 7 1.37 -13.99 34.36
C LEU A 7 2.39 -13.16 35.14
N ASP A 8 3.68 -13.33 34.84
CA ASP A 8 4.70 -12.47 35.43
C ASP A 8 4.68 -11.07 34.79
N ARG A 9 5.15 -10.06 35.54
CA ARG A 9 5.18 -8.66 35.10
C ARG A 9 5.96 -8.43 33.81
N ARG A 10 7.11 -9.08 33.63
CA ARG A 10 7.96 -8.93 32.43
C ARG A 10 7.24 -9.50 31.21
N THR A 11 6.64 -10.67 31.33
CA THR A 11 5.82 -11.29 30.29
C THR A 11 4.63 -10.41 29.94
N GLY A 12 3.96 -9.81 30.94
CA GLY A 12 2.89 -8.83 30.71
C GLY A 12 3.34 -7.61 29.90
N ILE A 13 4.55 -7.09 30.16
CA ILE A 13 5.12 -5.98 29.37
C ILE A 13 5.36 -6.40 27.91
N TRP A 14 5.88 -7.60 27.67
CA TRP A 14 6.09 -8.11 26.30
C TRP A 14 4.79 -8.29 25.52
N VAL A 15 3.75 -8.82 26.18
CA VAL A 15 2.41 -8.94 25.57
C VAL A 15 1.85 -7.57 25.22
N LEU A 16 1.90 -6.61 26.15
CA LEU A 16 1.42 -5.25 25.92
C LEU A 16 2.20 -4.56 24.78
N ALA A 17 3.53 -4.71 24.74
CA ALA A 17 4.36 -4.15 23.68
C ALA A 17 4.02 -4.76 22.31
N THR A 18 3.77 -6.07 22.26
CA THR A 18 3.34 -6.77 21.03
C THR A 18 2.01 -6.24 20.51
N VAL A 19 1.05 -6.05 21.41
CA VAL A 19 -0.29 -5.53 21.08
C VAL A 19 -0.20 -4.07 20.63
N ALA A 20 0.56 -3.23 21.35
CA ALA A 20 0.82 -1.85 20.97
C ALA A 20 1.42 -1.73 19.58
N LEU A 21 2.51 -2.45 19.30
CA LEU A 21 3.16 -2.40 17.99
C LEU A 21 2.27 -2.93 16.86
N THR A 22 1.41 -3.90 17.15
CA THR A 22 0.44 -4.41 16.18
C THR A 22 -0.66 -3.39 15.89
N GLN A 23 -1.13 -2.65 16.91
CA GLN A 23 -2.23 -1.71 16.76
C GLN A 23 -1.80 -0.32 16.27
N ILE A 24 -0.56 0.14 16.53
CA ILE A 24 -0.11 1.49 16.15
C ILE A 24 -0.43 1.84 14.68
N PRO A 25 -0.07 1.01 13.67
CA PRO A 25 -0.39 1.31 12.28
C PRO A 25 -1.90 1.39 12.02
N LEU A 26 -2.67 0.53 12.69
CA LEU A 26 -4.12 0.48 12.57
C LEU A 26 -4.79 1.72 13.18
N LEU A 27 -4.28 2.25 14.30
CA LEU A 27 -4.83 3.44 14.96
C LEU A 27 -4.76 4.69 14.08
N PHE A 28 -3.81 4.79 13.15
CA PHE A 28 -3.73 5.89 12.18
C PHE A 28 -4.73 5.76 11.02
N ARG A 29 -5.38 4.60 10.87
CA ARG A 29 -6.39 4.34 9.84
C ARG A 29 -7.80 4.32 10.38
N LEU A 30 -7.98 3.94 11.64
CA LEU A 30 -9.27 3.98 12.30
C LEU A 30 -9.69 5.42 12.60
N ALA A 31 -11.00 5.66 12.62
CA ALA A 31 -11.55 6.92 13.09
C ALA A 31 -11.01 7.26 14.50
N PRO A 32 -10.72 8.54 14.80
CA PRO A 32 -10.10 8.94 16.06
C PRO A 32 -10.83 8.41 17.30
N GLU A 33 -12.17 8.43 17.28
CA GLU A 33 -13.02 7.92 18.36
C GLU A 33 -12.84 6.40 18.58
N VAL A 34 -12.72 5.62 17.51
CA VAL A 34 -12.48 4.17 17.56
C VAL A 34 -11.06 3.92 18.09
N GLY A 35 -10.09 4.69 17.62
CA GLY A 35 -8.69 4.60 18.08
C GLY A 35 -8.54 4.88 19.57
N LEU A 36 -9.27 5.86 20.10
CA LEU A 36 -9.29 6.17 21.53
C LEU A 36 -9.86 5.01 22.37
N VAL A 37 -10.97 4.43 21.95
CA VAL A 37 -11.58 3.28 22.65
C VAL A 37 -10.64 2.07 22.66
N ALA A 38 -9.88 1.84 21.60
CA ALA A 38 -8.86 0.78 21.55
C ALA A 38 -7.66 1.07 22.48
N ALA A 39 -7.21 2.32 22.55
CA ALA A 39 -6.03 2.71 23.32
C ALA A 39 -6.26 2.73 24.84
N ILE A 40 -7.46 3.11 25.32
CA ILE A 40 -7.76 3.27 26.75
C ILE A 40 -7.45 2.00 27.58
N PRO A 41 -7.95 0.80 27.22
CA PRO A 41 -7.63 -0.45 27.94
C PRO A 41 -6.14 -0.77 27.98
N MET A 42 -5.41 -0.43 26.92
CA MET A 42 -3.97 -0.68 26.80
C MET A 42 -3.18 0.25 27.71
N LEU A 43 -3.52 1.53 27.75
CA LEU A 43 -2.94 2.51 28.66
C LEU A 43 -3.23 2.15 30.12
N TRP A 44 -4.45 1.69 30.41
CA TRP A 44 -4.79 1.21 31.75
C TRP A 44 -3.96 -0.02 32.14
N GLN A 45 -3.78 -0.99 31.24
CA GLN A 45 -2.92 -2.14 31.52
C GLN A 45 -1.45 -1.74 31.68
N ALA A 46 -0.96 -0.76 30.90
CA ALA A 46 0.39 -0.20 31.05
C ALA A 46 0.59 0.38 32.46
N TRP A 47 -0.39 1.15 32.93
CA TRP A 47 -0.39 1.71 34.28
C TRP A 47 -0.39 0.62 35.35
N ARG A 48 -1.21 -0.43 35.23
CA ARG A 48 -1.24 -1.58 36.17
C ARG A 48 0.08 -2.33 36.22
N LEU A 49 0.71 -2.56 35.07
CA LEU A 49 2.04 -3.17 34.98
C LEU A 49 3.12 -2.27 35.59
N ARG A 50 2.98 -0.95 35.53
CA ARG A 50 3.90 0.00 36.17
C ARG A 50 3.72 0.05 37.68
N SER A 51 2.49 0.09 38.16
CA SER A 51 2.14 0.22 39.59
C SER A 51 2.22 -1.08 40.39
N ALA A 52 2.62 -2.19 39.76
CA ALA A 52 2.61 -3.54 40.34
C ALA A 52 1.22 -3.99 40.85
N ALA A 53 0.15 -3.30 40.45
CA ALA A 53 -1.25 -3.61 40.77
C ALA A 53 -1.82 -4.77 39.92
N LEU A 54 -0.98 -5.76 39.60
CA LEU A 54 -1.34 -6.94 38.80
C LEU A 54 -2.38 -7.84 39.50
N GLY A 55 -2.53 -7.72 40.82
CA GLY A 55 -3.32 -8.64 41.64
C GLY A 55 -4.84 -8.65 41.42
N ARG A 56 -5.44 -7.59 40.88
CA ARG A 56 -6.89 -7.55 40.58
C ARG A 56 -7.16 -6.85 39.23
N PRO A 57 -7.68 -7.55 38.21
CA PRO A 57 -8.16 -6.86 37.01
C PRO A 57 -9.41 -6.03 37.32
N PRO A 58 -9.84 -5.17 36.39
CA PRO A 58 -11.08 -4.44 36.52
C PRO A 58 -12.24 -5.37 36.83
N HIS A 59 -13.25 -4.83 37.53
CA HIS A 59 -14.49 -5.54 37.78
C HIS A 59 -15.12 -5.97 36.46
N PHE A 60 -15.72 -7.17 36.40
CA PHE A 60 -16.26 -7.73 35.14
C PHE A 60 -17.30 -6.81 34.49
N ILE A 61 -18.08 -6.07 35.30
CA ILE A 61 -19.03 -5.04 34.81
C ILE A 61 -18.33 -3.97 33.98
N ILE A 62 -17.13 -3.51 34.39
CA ILE A 62 -16.36 -2.52 33.64
C ILE A 62 -15.95 -3.09 32.28
N LEU A 63 -15.54 -4.36 32.24
CA LEU A 63 -15.19 -5.04 30.99
C LEU A 63 -16.41 -5.16 30.06
N ILE A 64 -17.59 -5.49 30.59
CA ILE A 64 -18.84 -5.53 29.83
C ILE A 64 -19.19 -4.15 29.27
N LEU A 65 -19.08 -3.10 30.08
CA LEU A 65 -19.35 -1.73 29.63
C LEU A 65 -18.37 -1.29 28.52
N LEU A 66 -17.08 -1.59 28.65
CA LEU A 66 -16.09 -1.31 27.61
C LEU A 66 -16.36 -2.11 26.32
N ALA A 67 -16.82 -3.36 26.45
CA ALA A 67 -17.17 -4.19 25.30
C ALA A 67 -18.42 -3.66 24.58
N ALA A 68 -19.45 -3.28 25.35
CA ALA A 68 -20.65 -2.63 24.82
C ALA A 68 -20.32 -1.30 24.13
N MET A 69 -19.41 -0.51 24.73
CA MET A 69 -18.89 0.73 24.13
C MET A 69 -18.18 0.46 22.80
N SER A 70 -17.34 -0.58 22.72
CA SER A 70 -16.65 -0.97 21.47
C SER A 70 -17.64 -1.30 20.34
N VAL A 71 -18.73 -2.03 20.66
CA VAL A 71 -19.80 -2.34 19.70
C VAL A 71 -20.58 -1.08 19.31
N ALA A 72 -20.92 -0.24 20.28
CA ALA A 72 -21.67 1.00 20.05
C ALA A 72 -20.89 1.98 19.16
N THR A 73 -19.61 2.22 19.44
CA THR A 73 -18.76 3.11 18.63
C THR A 73 -18.58 2.57 17.21
N THR A 74 -18.39 1.26 17.05
CA THR A 74 -18.29 0.63 15.70
C THR A 74 -19.58 0.82 14.91
N THR A 75 -20.72 0.53 15.53
CA THR A 75 -22.04 0.64 14.87
C THR A 75 -22.39 2.10 14.55
N ALA A 76 -22.07 3.04 15.44
CA ALA A 76 -22.32 4.46 15.23
C ALA A 76 -21.51 5.03 14.06
N HIS A 77 -20.23 4.63 13.93
CA HIS A 77 -19.35 5.17 12.88
C HIS A 77 -19.56 4.46 11.53
N TYR A 78 -19.57 3.13 11.52
CA TYR A 78 -19.61 2.34 10.27
C TYR A 78 -21.03 1.92 9.87
N GLY A 79 -22.04 2.08 10.73
CA GLY A 79 -23.41 1.60 10.51
C GLY A 79 -23.59 0.08 10.64
N THR A 80 -22.50 -0.67 10.85
CA THR A 80 -22.47 -2.13 10.96
C THR A 80 -21.26 -2.57 11.78
N ILE A 81 -21.33 -3.76 12.38
CA ILE A 81 -20.19 -4.45 12.99
C ILE A 81 -19.54 -5.47 12.06
N PHE A 82 -20.22 -5.81 10.96
CA PHE A 82 -19.76 -6.74 9.94
C PHE A 82 -19.17 -5.99 8.76
N GLY A 83 -18.00 -6.42 8.30
CA GLY A 83 -17.25 -5.78 7.23
C GLY A 83 -15.76 -5.84 7.52
N ARG A 84 -14.94 -5.51 6.52
CA ARG A 84 -13.48 -5.60 6.64
C ARG A 84 -12.95 -4.61 7.68
N THR A 85 -13.29 -3.32 7.52
CA THR A 85 -12.88 -2.24 8.41
C THR A 85 -13.57 -2.29 9.78
N PRO A 86 -14.91 -2.38 9.90
CA PRO A 86 -15.58 -2.45 11.21
C PRO A 86 -15.22 -3.71 11.99
N GLY A 87 -15.05 -4.85 11.33
CA GLY A 87 -14.61 -6.09 11.98
C GLY A 87 -13.19 -5.97 12.55
N LEU A 88 -12.26 -5.39 11.79
CA LEU A 88 -10.89 -5.16 12.25
C LEU A 88 -10.82 -4.17 13.41
N ALA A 89 -11.59 -3.08 13.33
CA ALA A 89 -11.75 -2.09 14.39
C ALA A 89 -12.24 -2.74 15.70
N LEU A 90 -13.28 -3.57 15.61
CA LEU A 90 -13.85 -4.27 16.76
C LEU A 90 -12.84 -5.23 17.40
N ILE A 91 -12.12 -6.02 16.59
CA ILE A 91 -11.09 -6.94 17.11
C ILE A 91 -9.95 -6.17 17.77
N ALA A 92 -9.54 -5.02 17.24
CA ALA A 92 -8.51 -4.18 17.85
C ALA A 92 -8.94 -3.66 19.24
N MET A 93 -10.17 -3.16 19.36
CA MET A 93 -10.73 -2.72 20.64
C MET A 93 -10.84 -3.88 21.63
N LEU A 94 -11.41 -5.02 21.21
CA LEU A 94 -11.55 -6.21 22.04
C LEU A 94 -10.20 -6.82 22.46
N LEU A 95 -9.17 -6.71 21.62
CA LEU A 95 -7.81 -7.12 21.97
C LEU A 95 -7.24 -6.25 23.10
N GLY A 96 -7.50 -4.93 23.08
CA GLY A 96 -7.18 -4.03 24.19
C GLY A 96 -7.83 -4.49 25.50
N LEU A 97 -9.12 -4.83 25.45
CA LEU A 97 -9.85 -5.39 26.60
C LEU A 97 -9.26 -6.73 27.06
N LYS A 98 -8.93 -7.63 26.12
CA LYS A 98 -8.38 -8.95 26.43
C LYS A 98 -7.06 -8.86 27.18
N VAL A 99 -6.21 -7.91 26.80
CA VAL A 99 -4.92 -7.64 27.46
C VAL A 99 -5.13 -7.10 28.89
N LEU A 100 -6.16 -6.29 29.10
CA LEU A 100 -6.54 -5.76 30.42
C LEU A 100 -7.08 -6.85 31.37
N GLU A 101 -7.83 -7.82 30.82
CA GLU A 101 -8.37 -8.97 31.57
C GLU A 101 -7.33 -10.07 31.86
N SER A 102 -6.24 -10.14 31.09
CA SER A 102 -5.30 -11.27 31.10
C SER A 102 -4.70 -11.58 32.48
N ARG A 103 -4.87 -12.83 32.95
CA ARG A 103 -4.34 -13.31 34.25
C ARG A 103 -3.31 -14.42 34.09
N ASN A 104 -3.50 -15.27 33.09
CA ASN A 104 -2.77 -16.53 32.95
C ASN A 104 -1.94 -16.52 31.67
N ARG A 105 -0.94 -17.42 31.59
CA ARG A 105 -0.17 -17.62 30.35
C ARG A 105 -1.04 -17.94 29.14
N ARG A 106 -2.16 -18.65 29.33
CA ARG A 106 -3.15 -18.92 28.28
C ARG A 106 -3.71 -17.63 27.67
N ASP A 107 -4.01 -16.62 28.48
CA ASP A 107 -4.53 -15.34 27.99
C ASP A 107 -3.48 -14.58 27.18
N ALA A 108 -2.21 -14.68 27.59
CA ALA A 108 -1.09 -14.12 26.85
C ALA A 108 -0.92 -14.79 25.47
N HIS A 109 -1.03 -16.12 25.38
CA HIS A 109 -1.02 -16.81 24.09
C HIS A 109 -2.12 -16.34 23.15
N VAL A 110 -3.36 -16.28 23.65
CA VAL A 110 -4.52 -15.81 22.86
C VAL A 110 -4.29 -14.37 22.38
N SER A 111 -3.80 -13.49 23.25
CA SER A 111 -3.53 -12.09 22.89
C SER A 111 -2.48 -11.98 21.77
N VAL A 112 -1.41 -12.77 21.82
CA VAL A 112 -0.38 -12.76 20.78
C VAL A 112 -0.88 -13.40 19.48
N GLN A 113 -1.69 -14.46 19.55
CA GLN A 113 -2.32 -15.06 18.36
C GLN A 113 -3.29 -14.09 17.67
N LEU A 114 -4.08 -13.35 18.45
CA LEU A 114 -4.94 -12.28 17.94
C LEU A 114 -4.13 -11.15 17.29
N CYS A 115 -2.89 -10.89 17.73
CA CYS A 115 -2.02 -9.94 17.04
C CYS A 115 -1.67 -10.42 15.63
N PHE A 116 -1.33 -11.70 15.43
CA PHE A 116 -1.09 -12.23 14.07
C PHE A 116 -2.34 -12.12 13.19
N PHE A 117 -3.53 -12.41 13.74
CA PHE A 117 -4.78 -12.25 13.03
C PHE A 117 -5.03 -10.78 12.65
N LEU A 118 -4.81 -9.84 13.57
CA LEU A 118 -5.00 -8.42 13.33
C LEU A 118 -4.01 -7.88 12.28
N GLN A 119 -2.75 -8.36 12.30
CA GLN A 119 -1.75 -8.03 11.27
C GLN A 119 -2.20 -8.50 9.89
N LEU A 120 -2.71 -9.73 9.76
CA LEU A 120 -3.24 -10.25 8.50
C LEU A 120 -4.48 -9.46 8.05
N GLY A 121 -5.39 -9.14 8.97
CA GLY A 121 -6.58 -8.35 8.68
C GLY A 121 -6.23 -6.94 8.21
N TYR A 122 -5.17 -6.33 8.74
CA TYR A 122 -4.69 -5.02 8.29
C TYR A 122 -4.19 -5.06 6.84
N PHE A 123 -3.52 -6.14 6.41
CA PHE A 123 -3.13 -6.34 5.01
C PHE A 123 -4.31 -6.48 4.04
N LEU A 124 -5.52 -6.81 4.53
CA LEU A 124 -6.71 -6.79 3.69
C LEU A 124 -7.15 -5.37 3.34
N ILE A 125 -6.79 -4.38 4.16
CA ILE A 125 -7.15 -2.96 3.98
C ILE A 125 -6.01 -2.23 3.26
N GLU A 126 -4.76 -2.42 3.72
CA GLU A 126 -3.61 -1.68 3.23
C GLU A 126 -2.41 -2.59 2.93
N GLN A 127 -1.84 -2.44 1.74
CA GLN A 127 -0.74 -3.29 1.26
C GLN A 127 0.51 -2.46 0.91
N SER A 128 0.77 -1.41 1.69
CA SER A 128 1.94 -0.55 1.48
C SER A 128 3.24 -1.19 2.00
N ALA A 129 4.38 -0.73 1.50
CA ALA A 129 5.69 -1.16 1.99
C ALA A 129 5.87 -0.88 3.49
N LEU A 130 5.32 0.25 3.97
CA LEU A 130 5.37 0.61 5.38
C LEU A 130 4.55 -0.34 6.25
N THR A 131 3.33 -0.69 5.80
CA THR A 131 2.50 -1.70 6.46
C THR A 131 3.26 -3.03 6.55
N ALA A 132 3.89 -3.46 5.47
CA ALA A 132 4.68 -4.69 5.46
C ALA A 132 5.90 -4.65 6.39
N ALA A 133 6.62 -3.54 6.44
CA ALA A 133 7.74 -3.34 7.37
C ALA A 133 7.26 -3.36 8.82
N SER A 134 6.17 -2.63 9.14
CA SER A 134 5.61 -2.61 10.50
C SER A 134 5.10 -3.99 10.94
N ALA A 135 4.42 -4.72 10.05
CA ALA A 135 3.92 -6.06 10.33
C ALA A 135 5.08 -7.05 10.52
N SER A 136 6.18 -6.90 9.78
CA SER A 136 7.38 -7.72 9.95
C SER A 136 8.04 -7.50 11.33
N VAL A 137 8.15 -6.24 11.76
CA VAL A 137 8.66 -5.90 13.10
C VAL A 137 7.71 -6.43 14.19
N ALA A 138 6.41 -6.21 14.04
CA ALA A 138 5.40 -6.70 14.99
C ALA A 138 5.38 -8.23 15.06
N CYS A 139 5.54 -8.93 13.93
CA CYS A 139 5.68 -10.38 13.85
C CYS A 139 6.94 -10.88 14.58
N ALA A 140 8.10 -10.24 14.36
CA ALA A 140 9.33 -10.58 15.07
C ALA A 140 9.20 -10.44 16.58
N ILE A 141 8.51 -9.39 17.03
CA ILE A 141 8.25 -9.16 18.45
C ILE A 141 7.21 -10.15 18.99
N ALA A 142 6.16 -10.49 18.23
CA ALA A 142 5.18 -11.51 18.60
C ALA A 142 5.82 -12.90 18.77
N VAL A 143 6.69 -13.32 17.85
CA VAL A 143 7.44 -14.58 17.96
C VAL A 143 8.39 -14.55 19.16
N THR A 144 9.06 -13.41 19.39
CA THR A 144 9.92 -13.23 20.58
C THR A 144 9.11 -13.35 21.87
N THR A 145 7.92 -12.74 21.93
CA THR A 145 7.00 -12.83 23.07
C THR A 145 6.54 -14.25 23.32
N LEU A 146 6.17 -15.01 22.27
CA LEU A 146 5.82 -16.43 22.40
C LEU A 146 6.98 -17.26 22.96
N LEU A 147 8.20 -17.08 22.43
CA LEU A 147 9.39 -17.78 22.94
C LEU A 147 9.64 -17.48 24.42
N ARG A 148 9.38 -16.25 24.87
CA ARG A 148 9.52 -15.89 26.29
C ARG A 148 8.44 -16.49 27.19
N ILE A 149 7.21 -16.64 26.69
CA ILE A 149 6.13 -17.30 27.43
C ILE A 149 6.47 -18.79 27.64
N GLU A 150 6.99 -19.44 26.60
CA GLU A 150 7.35 -20.87 26.63
C GLU A 150 8.68 -21.14 27.36
N GLN A 151 9.69 -20.30 27.12
CA GLN A 151 11.05 -20.46 27.66
C GLN A 151 11.46 -19.21 28.46
N PRO A 152 10.91 -19.02 29.68
CA PRO A 152 11.18 -17.84 30.49
C PRO A 152 12.65 -17.71 30.94
N GLU A 153 13.39 -18.82 30.97
CA GLU A 153 14.82 -18.87 31.30
C GLU A 153 15.71 -18.23 30.22
N LEU A 154 15.21 -18.10 28.98
CA LEU A 154 15.96 -17.44 27.91
C LEU A 154 16.00 -15.92 28.15
N GLY A 155 17.21 -15.38 28.18
CA GLY A 155 17.43 -13.93 28.19
C GLY A 155 16.91 -13.26 26.91
N THR A 156 16.56 -11.97 27.01
CA THR A 156 15.95 -11.20 25.90
C THR A 156 16.72 -11.29 24.58
N LYS A 157 18.05 -11.14 24.63
CA LYS A 157 18.89 -11.19 23.43
C LYS A 157 18.86 -12.58 22.78
N ALA A 158 18.86 -13.64 23.59
CA ALA A 158 18.78 -15.01 23.11
C ALA A 158 17.42 -15.30 22.47
N SER A 159 16.31 -14.87 23.10
CA SER A 159 14.97 -15.00 22.53
C SER A 159 14.82 -14.25 21.20
N ALA A 160 15.37 -13.03 21.10
CA ALA A 160 15.34 -12.23 19.86
C ALA A 160 16.22 -12.85 18.74
N ALA A 161 17.39 -13.36 19.08
CA ALA A 161 18.23 -14.07 18.11
C ALA A 161 17.56 -15.36 17.61
N ALA A 162 16.92 -16.11 18.52
CA ALA A 162 16.17 -17.31 18.17
C ALA A 162 14.94 -16.99 17.30
N SER A 163 14.19 -15.92 17.60
CA SER A 163 13.04 -15.51 16.78
C SER A 163 13.46 -15.09 15.37
N LEU A 164 14.51 -14.28 15.22
CA LEU A 164 15.05 -13.90 13.92
C LEU A 164 15.53 -15.13 13.12
N LYS A 165 16.13 -16.11 13.80
CA LYS A 165 16.51 -17.38 13.15
C LYS A 165 15.29 -18.17 12.66
N LEU A 166 14.23 -18.28 13.46
CA LEU A 166 12.99 -18.95 13.05
C LEU A 166 12.33 -18.25 11.86
N ILE A 167 12.30 -16.92 11.88
CA ILE A 167 11.80 -16.12 10.75
C ILE A 167 12.66 -16.33 9.51
N GLY A 168 13.99 -16.32 9.66
CA GLY A 168 14.93 -16.61 8.57
C GLY A 168 14.72 -18.00 7.95
N ILE A 169 14.36 -19.00 8.75
CA ILE A 169 14.01 -20.35 8.26
C ILE A 169 12.66 -20.34 7.52
N ALA A 170 11.73 -19.47 7.89
CA ALA A 170 10.41 -19.36 7.25
C ALA A 170 10.45 -18.58 5.92
N ILE A 171 11.38 -17.64 5.74
CA ILE A 171 11.44 -16.77 4.55
C ILE A 171 11.51 -17.55 3.23
N PRO A 172 12.38 -18.57 3.05
CA PRO A 172 12.45 -19.31 1.79
C PRO A 172 11.13 -19.99 1.44
N LEU A 173 10.45 -20.57 2.43
CA LEU A 173 9.12 -21.16 2.22
C LEU A 173 8.08 -20.10 1.86
N ALA A 174 8.14 -18.92 2.50
CA ALA A 174 7.25 -17.80 2.18
C ALA A 174 7.47 -17.27 0.75
N VAL A 175 8.72 -17.20 0.27
CA VAL A 175 9.04 -16.82 -1.12
C VAL A 175 8.50 -17.85 -2.11
N VAL A 176 8.72 -19.15 -1.84
CA VAL A 176 8.16 -20.24 -2.66
C VAL A 176 6.65 -20.14 -2.73
N LEU A 177 5.97 -19.93 -1.60
CA LEU A 177 4.53 -19.71 -1.56
C LEU A 177 4.14 -18.45 -2.35
N PHE A 178 4.83 -17.32 -2.19
CA PHE A 178 4.49 -16.09 -2.90
C PHE A 178 4.56 -16.23 -4.43
N VAL A 179 5.59 -16.93 -4.93
CA VAL A 179 5.85 -17.10 -6.36
C VAL A 179 4.97 -18.17 -7.00
N LEU A 180 4.79 -19.32 -6.33
CA LEU A 180 4.14 -20.52 -6.90
C LEU A 180 2.69 -20.70 -6.47
N PHE A 181 2.21 -20.02 -5.43
CA PHE A 181 0.79 -20.12 -5.05
C PHE A 181 -0.09 -19.61 -6.20
N PRO A 182 -1.07 -20.40 -6.68
CA PRO A 182 -1.86 -20.05 -7.87
C PRO A 182 -2.53 -18.68 -7.74
N ARG A 183 -2.27 -17.79 -8.70
CA ARG A 183 -2.93 -16.48 -8.79
C ARG A 183 -4.22 -16.62 -9.58
N LEU A 184 -5.30 -16.04 -9.05
CA LEU A 184 -6.63 -16.10 -9.66
C LEU A 184 -6.92 -14.77 -10.35
N ASP A 185 -7.32 -14.82 -11.62
CA ASP A 185 -7.67 -13.65 -12.43
C ASP A 185 -9.02 -13.02 -12.04
N SER A 186 -9.78 -13.68 -11.16
CA SER A 186 -11.04 -13.18 -10.63
C SER A 186 -11.19 -13.51 -9.15
N PRO A 187 -11.80 -12.63 -8.34
CA PRO A 187 -12.08 -12.93 -6.94
C PRO A 187 -12.95 -14.18 -6.85
N LEU A 188 -12.55 -15.15 -6.02
CA LEU A 188 -13.38 -16.33 -5.73
C LEU A 188 -14.68 -15.95 -4.99
N TRP A 189 -14.67 -14.79 -4.34
CA TRP A 189 -15.77 -14.31 -3.50
C TRP A 189 -15.90 -12.79 -3.67
N GLY A 190 -17.07 -12.33 -4.08
CA GLY A 190 -17.42 -10.91 -4.09
C GLY A 190 -17.79 -10.46 -2.69
N LEU A 191 -16.81 -10.10 -1.87
CA LEU A 191 -17.10 -9.32 -0.67
C LEU A 191 -17.59 -7.93 -1.12
N PRO A 192 -18.67 -7.38 -0.54
CA PRO A 192 -19.05 -6.00 -0.77
C PRO A 192 -17.83 -5.12 -0.49
N THR A 193 -17.29 -4.47 -1.52
CA THR A 193 -16.32 -3.41 -1.34
C THR A 193 -17.05 -2.30 -0.61
N ASP A 194 -16.64 -2.00 0.62
CA ASP A 194 -17.20 -0.92 1.43
C ASP A 194 -17.15 0.39 0.62
N GLY A 195 -18.26 0.75 -0.04
CA GLY A 195 -18.36 1.88 -0.98
C GLY A 195 -18.43 3.24 -0.29
N ARG A 196 -17.66 3.43 0.78
CA ARG A 196 -17.74 4.60 1.65
C ARG A 196 -16.42 5.30 1.94
N GLU A 197 -15.28 4.80 1.49
CA GLU A 197 -14.05 5.58 1.49
C GLU A 197 -13.98 6.39 0.20
N SER A 198 -14.75 7.48 0.15
CA SER A 198 -14.67 8.48 -0.91
C SER A 198 -13.28 9.11 -0.89
N THR A 199 -12.39 8.64 -1.77
CA THR A 199 -11.21 9.41 -2.12
C THR A 199 -11.63 10.49 -3.10
N THR A 200 -11.25 11.73 -2.79
CA THR A 200 -11.53 12.93 -3.58
C THR A 200 -10.93 12.76 -4.98
N GLY A 201 -11.77 12.58 -5.99
CA GLY A 201 -11.36 12.43 -7.40
C GLY A 201 -12.25 13.25 -8.34
N MET A 202 -11.84 13.33 -9.62
CA MET A 202 -12.57 14.05 -10.67
C MET A 202 -13.99 13.48 -10.86
N SER A 203 -15.01 14.35 -10.84
CA SER A 203 -16.43 14.03 -10.99
C SER A 203 -16.91 14.00 -12.46
N ASP A 204 -18.12 13.47 -12.69
CA ASP A 204 -18.85 13.53 -13.99
C ASP A 204 -19.49 14.89 -14.27
N HIS A 205 -19.46 15.79 -13.29
CA HIS A 205 -20.00 17.12 -13.36
C HIS A 205 -18.95 18.15 -12.95
N MET A 206 -19.07 19.36 -13.47
CA MET A 206 -18.20 20.49 -13.15
C MET A 206 -19.05 21.74 -12.91
N ARG A 207 -18.84 22.35 -11.75
CA ARG A 207 -19.35 23.69 -11.41
C ARG A 207 -18.16 24.60 -11.15
N ALA A 208 -18.30 25.90 -11.39
CA ALA A 208 -17.28 26.85 -10.95
C ALA A 208 -17.04 26.71 -9.42
N GLY A 209 -15.80 26.45 -9.02
CA GLY A 209 -15.36 26.15 -7.65
C GLY A 209 -15.10 24.67 -7.34
N SER A 210 -15.56 23.71 -8.16
CA SER A 210 -15.51 22.27 -7.84
C SER A 210 -14.12 21.65 -7.94
N ILE A 211 -13.33 22.00 -8.96
CA ILE A 211 -11.99 21.46 -9.21
C ILE A 211 -10.94 22.11 -8.30
N ALA A 212 -11.18 23.34 -7.84
CA ALA A 212 -10.29 24.03 -6.89
C ALA A 212 -10.00 23.19 -5.63
N ASN A 213 -10.99 22.44 -5.12
CA ASN A 213 -10.79 21.56 -3.97
C ASN A 213 -9.83 20.39 -4.24
N LEU A 214 -9.88 19.80 -5.44
CA LEU A 214 -8.94 18.75 -5.84
C LEU A 214 -7.51 19.31 -5.96
N SER A 215 -7.39 20.56 -6.41
CA SER A 215 -6.10 21.20 -6.61
C SER A 215 -5.28 21.41 -5.31
N LEU A 216 -5.95 21.36 -4.15
CA LEU A 216 -5.36 21.44 -2.81
C LEU A 216 -4.83 20.10 -2.29
N SER A 217 -5.17 18.99 -2.95
CA SER A 217 -4.79 17.65 -2.51
C SER A 217 -3.46 17.20 -3.12
N GLY A 218 -2.50 16.85 -2.27
CA GLY A 218 -1.21 16.26 -2.66
C GLY A 218 -1.26 14.76 -2.94
N GLU A 219 -2.44 14.14 -2.88
CA GLU A 219 -2.63 12.71 -3.14
C GLU A 219 -2.33 12.39 -4.60
N ILE A 220 -1.81 11.18 -4.84
CA ILE A 220 -1.47 10.72 -6.17
C ILE A 220 -2.76 10.24 -6.86
N ALA A 221 -3.05 10.73 -8.05
CA ALA A 221 -4.14 10.23 -8.88
C ALA A 221 -3.68 9.00 -9.66
N PHE A 222 -2.50 9.10 -10.30
CA PHE A 222 -1.90 7.99 -11.02
C PHE A 222 -0.40 8.21 -11.28
N ARG A 223 0.27 7.14 -11.71
CA ARG A 223 1.67 7.11 -12.14
C ARG A 223 1.78 6.63 -13.57
N VAL A 224 2.72 7.18 -14.34
CA VAL A 224 2.91 6.86 -15.76
C VAL A 224 4.37 6.48 -16.02
N GLU A 225 4.56 5.33 -16.64
CA GLU A 225 5.85 4.84 -17.12
C GLU A 225 5.83 4.80 -18.66
N PHE A 226 6.62 5.67 -19.29
CA PHE A 226 6.71 5.73 -20.75
C PHE A 226 7.68 4.67 -21.27
N SER A 227 7.32 3.99 -22.36
CA SER A 227 8.22 3.05 -23.03
C SER A 227 9.33 3.75 -23.82
N GLY A 228 9.16 5.04 -24.13
CA GLY A 228 10.13 5.88 -24.84
C GLY A 228 10.31 7.25 -24.17
N ALA A 229 10.68 8.26 -24.96
CA ALA A 229 10.86 9.62 -24.46
C ALA A 229 9.57 10.17 -23.84
N VAL A 230 9.70 10.75 -22.64
CA VAL A 230 8.59 11.40 -21.93
C VAL A 230 8.10 12.61 -22.75
N PRO A 231 6.80 12.73 -23.04
CA PRO A 231 6.27 13.90 -23.73
C PRO A 231 6.50 15.20 -22.94
N GLU A 232 6.73 16.29 -23.66
CA GLU A 232 6.83 17.64 -23.09
C GLU A 232 5.58 18.00 -22.25
N PRO A 233 5.69 18.83 -21.20
CA PRO A 233 4.57 19.19 -20.32
C PRO A 233 3.30 19.63 -21.07
N ALA A 234 3.46 20.42 -22.15
CA ALA A 234 2.37 20.88 -23.00
C ALA A 234 1.65 19.78 -23.80
N ALA A 235 2.23 18.58 -23.90
CA ALA A 235 1.62 17.40 -24.52
C ALA A 235 1.01 16.42 -23.49
N ARG A 236 1.24 16.64 -22.18
CA ARG A 236 0.79 15.77 -21.10
C ARG A 236 -0.62 16.11 -20.62
N TYR A 237 -1.59 16.01 -21.52
CA TYR A 237 -3.02 16.12 -21.19
C TYR A 237 -3.62 14.72 -21.04
N PHE A 238 -3.95 14.36 -19.81
CA PHE A 238 -4.59 13.10 -19.46
C PHE A 238 -6.10 13.29 -19.41
N ARG A 239 -6.77 12.90 -20.49
CA ARG A 239 -8.21 13.05 -20.69
C ARG A 239 -9.01 12.11 -19.78
N GLY A 240 -10.04 12.65 -19.16
CA GLY A 240 -11.08 11.90 -18.44
C GLY A 240 -12.48 12.25 -18.97
N PRO A 241 -13.45 12.58 -18.09
CA PRO A 241 -14.83 12.84 -18.49
C PRO A 241 -14.97 14.05 -19.42
N VAL A 242 -15.92 13.97 -20.34
CA VAL A 242 -16.24 15.03 -21.30
C VAL A 242 -17.66 15.49 -21.07
N MET A 243 -17.78 16.76 -20.72
CA MET A 243 -19.02 17.40 -20.33
C MET A 243 -19.51 18.30 -21.46
N SER A 244 -20.73 18.04 -21.92
CA SER A 244 -21.34 18.77 -23.04
C SER A 244 -22.77 19.23 -22.75
N ALA A 245 -23.43 18.71 -21.73
CA ALA A 245 -24.68 19.26 -21.23
C ALA A 245 -24.37 20.44 -20.30
N PHE A 246 -24.98 21.61 -20.53
CA PHE A 246 -24.82 22.78 -19.68
C PHE A 246 -26.19 23.35 -19.33
N ASP A 247 -26.47 23.54 -18.04
CA ASP A 247 -27.75 24.04 -17.52
C ASP A 247 -27.74 25.53 -17.15
N GLY A 248 -26.60 26.20 -17.32
CA GLY A 248 -26.39 27.61 -16.96
C GLY A 248 -25.39 27.79 -15.83
N GLN A 249 -25.20 26.76 -15.00
CA GLN A 249 -24.24 26.78 -13.88
C GLN A 249 -23.33 25.54 -13.85
N GLU A 250 -23.84 24.39 -14.26
CA GLU A 250 -23.17 23.11 -14.16
C GLU A 250 -23.02 22.45 -15.53
N TRP A 251 -21.83 21.91 -15.77
CA TRP A 251 -21.50 21.07 -16.89
C TRP A 251 -21.63 19.60 -16.50
N ARG A 252 -22.28 18.78 -17.32
CA ARG A 252 -22.45 17.34 -17.10
C ARG A 252 -22.10 16.54 -18.36
N VAL A 253 -21.82 15.25 -18.18
CA VAL A 253 -21.67 14.31 -19.30
C VAL A 253 -22.94 14.36 -20.17
N GLY A 254 -22.76 14.59 -21.47
CA GLY A 254 -23.85 14.68 -22.42
C GLY A 254 -24.34 13.32 -22.94
N PRO A 255 -25.27 13.31 -23.89
CA PRO A 255 -25.85 12.09 -24.44
C PRO A 255 -24.77 11.19 -25.06
N SER A 256 -24.87 9.90 -24.78
CA SER A 256 -24.01 8.87 -25.35
C SER A 256 -24.41 8.58 -26.80
N GLY A 257 -23.45 8.77 -27.71
CA GLY A 257 -23.56 8.33 -29.11
C GLY A 257 -22.88 6.97 -29.36
N PRO A 258 -22.82 6.52 -30.63
CA PRO A 258 -22.00 5.37 -31.00
C PRO A 258 -20.53 5.61 -30.64
N PRO A 259 -19.74 4.53 -30.41
CA PRO A 259 -18.30 4.64 -30.16
C PRO A 259 -17.62 5.51 -31.21
N SER A 260 -16.69 6.37 -30.78
CA SER A 260 -15.95 7.19 -31.72
C SER A 260 -14.98 6.32 -32.54
N GLU A 261 -14.74 6.72 -33.78
CA GLU A 261 -13.68 6.10 -34.57
C GLU A 261 -12.31 6.26 -33.89
N PRO A 262 -11.40 5.29 -34.09
CA PRO A 262 -10.04 5.40 -33.59
C PRO A 262 -9.33 6.65 -34.14
N PRO A 263 -8.50 7.32 -33.34
CA PRO A 263 -7.76 8.50 -33.77
C PRO A 263 -6.82 8.20 -34.94
N GLN A 264 -6.78 9.13 -35.90
CA GLN A 264 -5.95 9.02 -37.10
C GLN A 264 -4.74 9.98 -37.07
N GLY A 265 -3.58 9.50 -37.51
CA GLY A 265 -2.34 10.28 -37.52
C GLY A 265 -1.71 10.45 -36.14
N GLY A 266 -0.80 11.42 -35.95
CA GLY A 266 -0.14 11.66 -34.67
C GLY A 266 0.97 10.67 -34.30
N LYS A 267 1.79 11.06 -33.32
CA LYS A 267 2.94 10.29 -32.82
C LYS A 267 2.45 9.20 -31.84
N PRO A 268 2.77 7.91 -32.09
CA PRO A 268 2.44 6.84 -31.16
C PRO A 268 3.26 6.99 -29.87
N THR A 269 2.58 6.82 -28.73
CA THR A 269 3.17 6.90 -27.41
C THR A 269 2.61 5.75 -26.57
N ASP A 270 3.45 4.76 -26.29
CA ASP A 270 3.12 3.62 -25.44
C ASP A 270 3.62 3.86 -24.01
N TYR A 271 2.77 3.52 -23.06
CA TYR A 271 3.04 3.76 -21.64
C TYR A 271 2.20 2.86 -20.74
N VAL A 272 2.64 2.69 -19.49
CA VAL A 272 1.89 1.95 -18.46
C VAL A 272 1.40 2.94 -17.42
N ILE A 273 0.10 2.92 -17.14
CA ILE A 273 -0.51 3.69 -16.05
C ILE A 273 -0.77 2.80 -14.86
N THR A 274 -0.42 3.29 -13.68
CA THR A 274 -0.88 2.75 -12.39
C THR A 274 -1.81 3.77 -11.74
N MET A 275 -3.11 3.52 -11.81
CA MET A 275 -4.18 4.42 -11.38
C MET A 275 -4.67 4.08 -9.97
N GLU A 276 -4.85 5.09 -9.13
CA GLU A 276 -5.53 4.91 -7.84
C GLU A 276 -7.05 4.76 -8.04
N PRO A 277 -7.78 4.22 -7.06
CA PRO A 277 -9.25 4.09 -7.14
C PRO A 277 -9.92 5.43 -7.45
N ASN A 278 -10.92 5.41 -8.33
CA ASN A 278 -11.69 6.61 -8.69
C ASN A 278 -13.21 6.38 -8.70
N GLU A 279 -13.68 5.18 -8.31
CA GLU A 279 -15.09 4.74 -8.28
C GLU A 279 -15.85 4.84 -9.62
N ASN A 280 -15.16 5.18 -10.70
CA ASN A 280 -15.69 5.40 -12.02
C ASN A 280 -15.09 4.42 -13.03
N ARG A 281 -15.62 4.42 -14.26
CA ARG A 281 -15.15 3.56 -15.34
C ARG A 281 -14.11 4.23 -16.24
N TRP A 282 -13.92 5.54 -16.16
CA TRP A 282 -12.97 6.22 -17.04
C TRP A 282 -11.53 5.92 -16.67
N LEU A 283 -10.73 5.68 -17.70
CA LEU A 283 -9.29 5.58 -17.63
C LEU A 283 -8.71 6.94 -18.03
N PHE A 284 -8.06 7.64 -17.10
CA PHE A 284 -7.25 8.80 -17.43
C PHE A 284 -6.10 8.38 -18.33
N ALA A 285 -6.13 8.82 -19.58
CA ALA A 285 -5.17 8.44 -20.60
C ALA A 285 -4.69 9.68 -21.36
N LEU A 286 -3.48 9.66 -21.89
CA LEU A 286 -3.05 10.70 -22.81
C LEU A 286 -4.03 10.78 -23.98
N GLU A 287 -4.27 12.00 -24.45
CA GLU A 287 -5.23 12.26 -25.51
C GLU A 287 -5.13 11.26 -26.66
N HIS A 288 -6.32 10.89 -27.16
CA HIS A 288 -6.47 10.00 -28.30
C HIS A 288 -5.86 8.62 -28.04
N ALA A 289 -6.26 8.02 -26.92
CA ALA A 289 -5.93 6.65 -26.55
C ALA A 289 -6.67 5.62 -27.41
N LEU A 290 -6.00 4.49 -27.67
CA LEU A 290 -6.54 3.36 -28.40
C LEU A 290 -7.13 2.33 -27.41
N PRO A 291 -8.35 1.81 -27.63
CA PRO A 291 -8.92 0.80 -26.76
C PRO A 291 -8.23 -0.55 -26.94
N ALA A 292 -7.92 -1.22 -25.81
CA ALA A 292 -7.46 -2.60 -25.78
C ALA A 292 -8.62 -3.58 -25.45
N ALA A 293 -8.33 -4.89 -25.40
CA ALA A 293 -9.32 -5.91 -25.03
C ALA A 293 -9.95 -5.62 -23.65
N GLY A 294 -11.29 -5.63 -23.57
CA GLY A 294 -12.04 -5.31 -22.35
C GLY A 294 -12.18 -3.81 -22.05
N GLN A 295 -11.66 -2.93 -22.92
CA GLN A 295 -11.85 -1.48 -22.85
C GLN A 295 -12.77 -1.03 -23.99
N THR A 296 -13.47 0.08 -23.77
CA THR A 296 -14.34 0.68 -24.78
C THR A 296 -14.07 2.17 -24.90
N LEU A 297 -14.13 2.70 -26.11
CA LEU A 297 -14.04 4.13 -26.36
C LEU A 297 -15.45 4.74 -26.43
N SER A 298 -15.72 5.77 -25.63
CA SER A 298 -17.00 6.47 -25.68
C SER A 298 -17.13 7.33 -26.95
N SER A 299 -18.34 7.75 -27.30
CA SER A 299 -18.59 8.73 -28.37
C SER A 299 -17.79 10.04 -28.24
N ALA A 300 -17.38 10.39 -27.02
CA ALA A 300 -16.58 11.56 -26.72
C ALA A 300 -15.06 11.27 -26.65
N ASN A 301 -14.60 10.14 -27.19
CA ASN A 301 -13.20 9.69 -27.12
C ASN A 301 -12.68 9.53 -25.67
N VAL A 302 -13.54 9.08 -24.75
CA VAL A 302 -13.11 8.74 -23.38
C VAL A 302 -12.89 7.24 -23.29
N LEU A 303 -11.71 6.84 -22.83
CA LEU A 303 -11.39 5.43 -22.63
C LEU A 303 -12.07 4.91 -21.35
N LEU A 304 -12.84 3.83 -21.46
CA LEU A 304 -13.60 3.25 -20.37
C LEU A 304 -13.17 1.81 -20.10
N ALA A 305 -13.00 1.48 -18.81
CA ALA A 305 -12.83 0.12 -18.30
C ALA A 305 -14.16 -0.65 -18.30
N ALA A 306 -14.07 -1.98 -18.23
CA ALA A 306 -15.23 -2.87 -18.14
C ALA A 306 -16.07 -2.64 -16.86
N ALA A 307 -15.41 -2.33 -15.73
CA ALA A 307 -16.04 -2.14 -14.43
C ALA A 307 -15.46 -0.91 -13.71
N PRO A 308 -16.15 -0.36 -12.68
CA PRO A 308 -15.63 0.74 -11.87
C PRO A 308 -14.28 0.42 -11.19
N ILE A 309 -13.37 1.38 -11.17
CA ILE A 309 -12.03 1.24 -10.62
C ILE A 309 -12.06 1.51 -9.12
N ARG A 310 -12.34 0.45 -8.34
CA ARG A 310 -12.41 0.45 -6.86
C ARG A 310 -11.12 0.06 -6.15
N SER A 311 -10.13 -0.37 -6.94
CA SER A 311 -8.82 -0.77 -6.46
C SER A 311 -7.78 -0.28 -7.45
N ARG A 312 -6.54 -0.16 -7.00
CA ARG A 312 -5.44 0.31 -7.84
C ARG A 312 -5.32 -0.56 -9.10
N LEU A 313 -5.33 0.07 -10.27
CA LEU A 313 -5.31 -0.60 -11.57
C LEU A 313 -4.01 -0.27 -12.31
N ARG A 314 -3.26 -1.31 -12.71
CA ARG A 314 -2.11 -1.17 -13.61
C ARG A 314 -2.45 -1.66 -15.00
N VAL A 315 -2.32 -0.80 -16.00
CA VAL A 315 -2.78 -1.03 -17.37
C VAL A 315 -1.82 -0.43 -18.38
N SER A 316 -1.51 -1.21 -19.43
CA SER A 316 -0.72 -0.76 -20.58
C SER A 316 -1.65 -0.05 -21.57
N LEU A 317 -1.28 1.15 -22.00
CA LEU A 317 -2.05 2.00 -22.89
C LEU A 317 -1.18 2.50 -24.05
N SER A 318 -1.84 2.81 -25.17
CA SER A 318 -1.23 3.42 -26.35
C SER A 318 -2.06 4.62 -26.78
N SER A 319 -1.42 5.76 -26.99
CA SER A 319 -2.08 6.99 -27.45
C SER A 319 -1.38 7.58 -28.67
N ARG A 320 -2.13 8.38 -29.46
CA ARG A 320 -1.61 9.06 -30.64
C ARG A 320 -1.62 10.58 -30.44
N ILE A 321 -0.53 11.14 -29.92
CA ILE A 321 -0.45 12.58 -29.61
C ILE A 321 -0.44 13.39 -30.92
N GLY A 322 -1.31 14.41 -30.99
CA GLY A 322 -1.46 15.26 -32.18
C GLY A 322 -2.27 14.62 -33.32
N SER A 323 -2.96 13.51 -33.06
CA SER A 323 -3.93 12.92 -33.99
C SER A 323 -5.22 13.76 -34.07
N ARG A 324 -6.03 13.49 -35.09
CA ARG A 324 -7.33 14.15 -35.30
C ARG A 324 -8.47 13.19 -34.96
N ILE A 325 -9.56 13.71 -34.38
CA ILE A 325 -10.74 12.94 -34.00
C ILE A 325 -12.04 13.62 -34.46
N GLY A 326 -13.07 12.82 -34.76
CA GLY A 326 -14.44 13.29 -35.00
C GLY A 326 -14.59 14.25 -36.17
N GLN A 327 -13.89 13.99 -37.28
CA GLN A 327 -14.08 14.73 -38.54
C GLN A 327 -15.52 14.58 -39.03
N ASP A 328 -16.08 13.36 -38.94
CA ASP A 328 -17.46 13.04 -39.30
C ASP A 328 -18.42 13.12 -38.09
N THR A 329 -18.30 14.19 -37.29
CA THR A 329 -19.26 14.45 -36.21
C THR A 329 -20.66 14.66 -36.78
N SER A 330 -21.68 13.98 -36.23
CA SER A 330 -23.05 14.14 -36.70
C SER A 330 -23.57 15.56 -36.45
N ASP A 331 -24.39 16.07 -37.38
CA ASP A 331 -25.03 17.40 -37.24
C ASP A 331 -25.81 17.53 -35.94
N ALA A 332 -26.45 16.45 -35.48
CA ALA A 332 -27.15 16.41 -34.21
C ALA A 332 -26.22 16.61 -33.00
N LEU A 333 -25.03 16.01 -33.00
CA LEU A 333 -24.04 16.17 -31.94
C LEU A 333 -23.40 17.56 -32.00
N ALA A 334 -23.13 18.09 -33.19
CA ALA A 334 -22.64 19.46 -33.37
C ALA A 334 -23.68 20.48 -32.86
N ALA A 335 -24.96 20.31 -33.24
CA ALA A 335 -26.06 21.14 -32.75
C ALA A 335 -26.25 21.05 -31.24
N PHE A 336 -26.16 19.85 -30.65
CA PHE A 336 -26.22 19.68 -29.19
C PHE A 336 -25.10 20.49 -28.51
N ASN A 337 -23.87 20.43 -29.03
CA ASN A 337 -22.72 21.18 -28.51
C ASN A 337 -22.75 22.69 -28.81
N LEU A 338 -23.81 23.21 -29.41
CA LEU A 338 -24.12 24.64 -29.52
C LEU A 338 -25.16 25.10 -28.49
N THR A 339 -25.82 24.17 -27.80
CA THR A 339 -26.95 24.47 -26.90
C THR A 339 -26.48 25.30 -25.71
N LEU A 340 -27.18 26.41 -25.46
CA LEU A 340 -27.11 27.20 -24.24
C LEU A 340 -28.52 27.45 -23.71
N PRO A 341 -28.74 27.41 -22.38
CA PRO A 341 -30.02 27.76 -21.79
C PRO A 341 -30.40 29.23 -22.07
N LYS A 342 -31.66 29.45 -22.47
CA LYS A 342 -32.18 30.80 -22.71
C LYS A 342 -32.17 31.62 -21.41
N GLY A 343 -31.78 32.89 -21.51
CA GLY A 343 -31.77 33.81 -20.37
C GLY A 343 -30.61 33.64 -19.38
N THR A 344 -29.60 32.84 -19.73
CA THR A 344 -28.36 32.71 -18.94
C THR A 344 -27.19 33.38 -19.67
N ASN A 345 -26.30 34.01 -18.90
CA ASN A 345 -25.08 34.66 -19.36
C ASN A 345 -25.30 35.62 -20.55
N PRO A 346 -26.19 36.65 -20.41
CA PRO A 346 -26.59 37.52 -21.51
C PRO A 346 -25.44 38.34 -22.11
N ARG A 347 -24.44 38.74 -21.31
CA ARG A 347 -23.27 39.50 -21.83
C ARG A 347 -22.37 38.60 -22.68
N MET A 348 -22.16 37.35 -22.28
CA MET A 348 -21.49 36.36 -23.11
C MET A 348 -22.25 36.04 -24.38
N ALA A 349 -23.58 35.93 -24.32
CA ALA A 349 -24.41 35.74 -25.50
C ALA A 349 -24.26 36.90 -26.49
N ALA A 350 -24.27 38.15 -25.99
CA ALA A 350 -24.06 39.35 -26.81
C ALA A 350 -22.65 39.39 -27.43
N LEU A 351 -21.61 39.08 -26.64
CA LEU A 351 -20.23 39.02 -27.12
C LEU A 351 -20.05 37.93 -28.17
N GLY A 352 -20.63 36.74 -27.97
CA GLY A 352 -20.61 35.66 -28.95
C GLY A 352 -21.32 36.02 -30.26
N ALA A 353 -22.48 36.68 -30.18
CA ALA A 353 -23.19 37.18 -31.36
C ALA A 353 -22.37 38.21 -32.14
N ASP A 354 -21.71 39.14 -31.44
CA ASP A 354 -20.79 40.11 -32.06
C ASP A 354 -19.61 39.42 -32.76
N LEU A 355 -18.94 38.48 -32.10
CA LEU A 355 -17.86 37.69 -32.71
C LEU A 355 -18.35 36.94 -33.96
N ARG A 356 -19.55 36.37 -33.90
CA ARG A 356 -20.15 35.66 -35.03
C ARG A 356 -20.39 36.56 -36.23
N ASN A 357 -20.84 37.80 -35.98
CA ASN A 357 -21.11 38.78 -37.03
C ASN A 357 -19.83 39.35 -37.65
N ARG A 358 -18.80 39.63 -36.82
CA ARG A 358 -17.53 40.22 -37.27
C ARG A 358 -16.60 39.21 -37.93
N LEU A 359 -16.64 37.95 -37.50
CA LEU A 359 -15.71 36.90 -37.92
C LEU A 359 -16.50 35.73 -38.53
N PRO A 360 -16.59 35.60 -39.86
CA PRO A 360 -17.31 34.49 -40.50
C PRO A 360 -16.68 33.11 -40.23
N ASP A 361 -15.34 33.05 -40.11
CA ASP A 361 -14.60 31.81 -39.86
C ASP A 361 -14.64 31.39 -38.37
N PRO A 362 -15.15 30.18 -38.03
CA PRO A 362 -15.12 29.64 -36.68
C PRO A 362 -13.71 29.60 -36.06
N ALA A 363 -12.67 29.34 -36.84
CA ALA A 363 -11.30 29.31 -36.32
C ALA A 363 -10.84 30.69 -35.83
N ALA A 364 -11.14 31.75 -36.60
CA ALA A 364 -10.86 33.12 -36.20
C ALA A 364 -11.60 33.52 -34.93
N ARG A 365 -12.84 33.04 -34.71
CA ARG A 365 -13.59 33.28 -33.46
C ARG A 365 -12.90 32.66 -32.25
N VAL A 366 -12.38 31.44 -32.39
CA VAL A 366 -11.63 30.73 -31.34
C VAL A 366 -10.35 31.50 -31.00
N GLU A 367 -9.60 31.95 -32.01
CA GLU A 367 -8.38 32.73 -31.82
C GLU A 367 -8.65 34.07 -31.13
N GLU A 368 -9.74 34.76 -31.50
CA GLU A 368 -10.15 36.01 -30.86
C GLU A 368 -10.59 35.79 -29.41
N GLY A 369 -11.35 34.73 -29.12
CA GLY A 369 -11.70 34.37 -27.74
C GLY A 369 -10.46 34.16 -26.85
N LEU A 370 -9.44 33.46 -27.37
CA LEU A 370 -8.16 33.30 -26.68
C LEU A 370 -7.39 34.61 -26.55
N ARG A 371 -7.47 35.50 -27.54
CA ARG A 371 -6.86 36.83 -27.49
C ARG A 371 -7.49 37.67 -26.37
N LEU A 372 -8.82 37.65 -26.23
CA LEU A 372 -9.53 38.36 -25.16
C LEU A 372 -9.07 37.90 -23.77
N LEU A 373 -8.87 36.59 -23.57
CA LEU A 373 -8.33 36.05 -22.33
C LEU A 373 -6.87 36.48 -22.08
N ARG A 374 -6.04 36.55 -23.12
CA ARG A 374 -4.64 37.03 -23.00
C ARG A 374 -4.56 38.49 -22.58
N VAL A 375 -5.38 39.36 -23.17
CA VAL A 375 -5.29 40.82 -22.92
C VAL A 375 -6.18 41.29 -21.78
N GLY A 376 -7.13 40.46 -21.33
CA GLY A 376 -8.19 40.85 -20.39
C GLY A 376 -7.74 41.03 -18.93
N GLN A 377 -6.46 40.84 -18.62
CA GLN A 377 -5.88 40.92 -17.27
C GLN A 377 -6.49 39.92 -16.26
N PHE A 378 -6.75 38.70 -16.72
CA PHE A 378 -7.26 37.63 -15.87
C PHE A 378 -6.20 37.14 -14.87
N VAL A 379 -6.65 36.72 -13.68
CA VAL A 379 -5.79 36.18 -12.62
C VAL A 379 -6.19 34.75 -12.29
N TYR A 380 -5.20 33.85 -12.31
CA TYR A 380 -5.37 32.47 -11.88
C TYR A 380 -5.20 32.37 -10.35
N THR A 381 -6.22 31.89 -9.63
CA THR A 381 -6.26 31.85 -8.16
C THR A 381 -7.01 30.62 -7.65
N LEU A 382 -6.63 30.13 -6.46
CA LEU A 382 -7.31 29.04 -5.74
C LEU A 382 -8.49 29.53 -4.89
N GLU A 383 -8.58 30.84 -4.64
CA GLU A 383 -9.63 31.49 -3.86
C GLU A 383 -10.41 32.48 -4.75
N PRO A 384 -11.10 32.01 -5.81
CA PRO A 384 -11.92 32.88 -6.62
C PRO A 384 -13.14 33.38 -5.82
N PRO A 385 -13.67 34.58 -6.12
CA PRO A 385 -14.91 35.03 -5.51
C PRO A 385 -16.06 34.11 -5.90
N THR A 386 -17.03 33.94 -4.99
CA THR A 386 -18.26 33.21 -5.27
C THR A 386 -19.02 33.89 -6.40
N LEU A 387 -19.36 33.13 -7.44
CA LEU A 387 -20.14 33.61 -8.57
C LEU A 387 -21.61 33.26 -8.41
N GLY A 388 -22.48 34.11 -8.94
CA GLY A 388 -23.92 33.95 -8.99
C GLY A 388 -24.40 33.07 -10.14
N ALA A 389 -25.64 33.32 -10.59
CA ALA A 389 -26.32 32.51 -11.60
C ALA A 389 -25.67 32.62 -12.98
N ASP A 390 -25.19 33.82 -13.36
CA ASP A 390 -24.53 34.08 -14.63
C ASP A 390 -23.01 33.99 -14.49
N SER A 391 -22.55 32.82 -14.03
CA SER A 391 -21.15 32.59 -13.65
C SER A 391 -20.13 32.89 -14.77
N ALA A 392 -20.47 32.68 -16.05
CA ALA A 392 -19.56 33.00 -17.14
C ALA A 392 -19.45 34.51 -17.35
N ASP A 393 -20.56 35.24 -17.23
CA ASP A 393 -20.59 36.71 -17.32
C ASP A 393 -19.80 37.33 -16.16
N GLU A 394 -20.13 36.96 -14.93
CA GLU A 394 -19.52 37.50 -13.72
C GLU A 394 -18.01 37.26 -13.70
N PHE A 395 -17.56 36.07 -14.13
CA PHE A 395 -16.13 35.80 -14.25
C PHE A 395 -15.45 36.64 -15.34
N PHE A 396 -16.03 36.70 -16.54
CA PHE A 396 -15.34 37.28 -17.69
C PHE A 396 -15.30 38.81 -17.68
N PHE A 397 -16.38 39.44 -17.21
CA PHE A 397 -16.53 40.89 -17.26
C PHE A 397 -16.21 41.57 -15.92
N ASP A 398 -16.52 40.90 -14.79
CA ASP A 398 -16.45 41.54 -13.47
C ASP A 398 -15.23 41.07 -12.67
N SER A 399 -15.22 39.80 -12.24
CA SER A 399 -14.23 39.31 -11.29
C SER A 399 -12.86 39.11 -11.92
N LYS A 400 -12.81 38.52 -13.13
CA LYS A 400 -11.60 38.13 -13.87
C LYS A 400 -10.59 37.32 -13.06
N ARG A 401 -11.05 36.70 -11.98
CA ARG A 401 -10.26 35.93 -11.02
C ARG A 401 -10.89 34.56 -10.91
N GLY A 402 -10.15 33.51 -11.25
CA GLY A 402 -10.71 32.17 -11.40
C GLY A 402 -9.66 31.07 -11.41
N PHE A 403 -10.15 29.84 -11.31
CA PHE A 403 -9.36 28.63 -11.53
C PHE A 403 -9.68 28.01 -12.91
N CYS A 404 -9.03 26.91 -13.30
CA CYS A 404 -9.14 26.33 -14.66
C CYS A 404 -10.59 26.13 -15.15
N GLU A 405 -11.49 25.69 -14.27
CA GLU A 405 -12.91 25.51 -14.57
C GLU A 405 -13.64 26.82 -14.93
N HIS A 406 -13.21 27.97 -14.38
CA HIS A 406 -13.81 29.27 -14.67
C HIS A 406 -13.45 29.71 -16.10
N PHE A 407 -12.18 29.55 -16.47
CA PHE A 407 -11.70 29.80 -17.83
C PHE A 407 -12.36 28.85 -18.83
N ALA A 408 -12.44 27.56 -18.52
CA ALA A 408 -13.09 26.56 -19.36
C ALA A 408 -14.59 26.84 -19.54
N ASN A 409 -15.31 27.15 -18.45
CA ASN A 409 -16.73 27.50 -18.48
C ASN A 409 -16.97 28.75 -19.35
N ALA A 410 -16.27 29.85 -19.06
CA ALA A 410 -16.47 31.10 -19.77
C ALA A 410 -16.12 31.00 -21.26
N PHE A 411 -15.02 30.32 -21.59
CA PHE A 411 -14.65 30.09 -22.99
C PHE A 411 -15.65 29.20 -23.70
N ALA A 412 -16.12 28.11 -23.08
CA ALA A 412 -17.10 27.22 -23.68
C ALA A 412 -18.44 27.92 -23.94
N VAL A 413 -18.94 28.71 -22.98
CA VAL A 413 -20.16 29.52 -23.15
C VAL A 413 -19.99 30.53 -24.28
N LEU A 414 -18.86 31.25 -24.33
CA LEU A 414 -18.57 32.21 -25.39
C LEU A 414 -18.54 31.56 -26.78
N MET A 415 -17.84 30.42 -26.92
CA MET A 415 -17.73 29.72 -28.20
C MET A 415 -19.07 29.17 -28.68
N ARG A 416 -19.89 28.61 -27.78
CA ARG A 416 -21.27 28.19 -28.11
C ARG A 416 -22.12 29.36 -28.58
N ALA A 417 -22.06 30.49 -27.87
CA ALA A 417 -22.76 31.72 -28.27
C ALA A 417 -22.27 32.26 -29.62
N ALA A 418 -20.98 32.09 -29.93
CA ALA A 418 -20.37 32.46 -31.20
C ALA A 418 -20.63 31.46 -32.35
N GLY A 419 -21.45 30.44 -32.11
CA GLY A 419 -21.81 29.43 -33.12
C GLY A 419 -20.71 28.41 -33.39
N VAL A 420 -19.83 28.15 -32.43
CA VAL A 420 -18.77 27.12 -32.50
C VAL A 420 -19.11 25.97 -31.55
N PRO A 421 -19.37 24.74 -32.04
CA PRO A 421 -19.71 23.63 -31.16
C PRO A 421 -18.57 23.35 -30.19
N THR A 422 -18.86 23.38 -28.89
CA THR A 422 -17.83 23.35 -27.84
C THR A 422 -18.25 22.46 -26.69
N ARG A 423 -17.29 21.75 -26.09
CA ARG A 423 -17.46 20.91 -24.90
C ARG A 423 -16.30 21.10 -23.93
N VAL A 424 -16.54 20.79 -22.66
CA VAL A 424 -15.54 20.84 -21.60
C VAL A 424 -14.97 19.44 -21.36
N VAL A 425 -13.68 19.35 -21.11
CA VAL A 425 -12.97 18.11 -20.80
C VAL A 425 -12.36 18.24 -19.41
N GLY A 426 -12.69 17.31 -18.53
CA GLY A 426 -12.05 17.16 -17.23
C GLY A 426 -10.93 16.11 -17.30
N GLY A 427 -9.84 16.35 -16.58
CA GLY A 427 -8.71 15.44 -16.55
C GLY A 427 -7.57 15.99 -15.71
N TYR A 428 -6.34 15.66 -16.12
CA TYR A 428 -5.13 16.13 -15.47
C TYR A 428 -4.15 16.66 -16.52
N GLN A 429 -3.38 17.69 -16.17
CA GLN A 429 -2.37 18.27 -17.05
C GLN A 429 -1.02 18.37 -16.33
N GLY A 430 0.03 17.88 -16.98
CA GLY A 430 1.40 18.00 -16.51
C GLY A 430 1.90 16.76 -15.78
N GLY A 431 2.08 16.86 -14.46
CA GLY A 431 2.74 15.87 -13.62
C GLY A 431 4.24 16.13 -13.42
N GLU A 432 4.76 15.60 -12.32
CA GLU A 432 6.16 15.73 -11.88
C GLU A 432 6.92 14.43 -12.17
N ILE A 433 8.11 14.53 -12.76
CA ILE A 433 8.98 13.36 -12.94
C ILE A 433 9.71 13.11 -11.61
N ASN A 434 9.59 11.90 -11.08
CA ASN A 434 10.40 11.48 -9.95
C ASN A 434 11.85 11.25 -10.43
N PRO A 435 12.84 11.99 -9.92
CA PRO A 435 14.23 11.88 -10.37
C PRO A 435 14.89 10.56 -9.95
N VAL A 436 14.31 9.79 -9.03
CA VAL A 436 14.87 8.54 -8.51
C VAL A 436 14.63 7.36 -9.46
N ASP A 437 13.43 7.27 -10.04
CA ASP A 437 13.01 6.13 -10.87
C ASP A 437 12.53 6.53 -12.28
N GLY A 438 12.44 7.84 -12.58
CA GLY A 438 12.01 8.35 -13.89
C GLY A 438 10.50 8.27 -14.13
N THR A 439 9.71 7.85 -13.14
CA THR A 439 8.25 7.73 -13.25
C THR A 439 7.60 9.11 -13.21
N LEU A 440 6.62 9.35 -14.10
CA LEU A 440 5.80 10.55 -14.03
C LEU A 440 4.69 10.35 -12.97
N ILE A 441 4.64 11.22 -11.98
CA ILE A 441 3.63 11.24 -10.91
C ILE A 441 2.63 12.34 -11.21
N VAL A 442 1.35 11.96 -11.29
CA VAL A 442 0.23 12.90 -11.46
C VAL A 442 -0.61 12.89 -10.19
N ARG A 443 -0.79 14.07 -9.60
CA ARG A 443 -1.50 14.25 -8.33
C ARG A 443 -2.90 14.83 -8.54
N GLN A 444 -3.72 14.76 -7.50
CA GLN A 444 -5.00 15.47 -7.47
C GLN A 444 -4.82 16.98 -7.70
N SER A 445 -3.69 17.54 -7.23
CA SER A 445 -3.28 18.91 -7.52
C SER A 445 -3.15 19.24 -9.01
N ASP A 446 -2.88 18.25 -9.86
CA ASP A 446 -2.73 18.44 -11.31
C ASP A 446 -4.06 18.39 -12.07
N ALA A 447 -5.19 18.26 -11.35
CA ALA A 447 -6.52 18.29 -11.92
C ALA A 447 -6.71 19.56 -12.77
N HIS A 448 -7.28 19.38 -13.96
CA HIS A 448 -7.40 20.43 -14.94
C HIS A 448 -8.65 20.27 -15.79
N ALA A 449 -9.21 21.41 -16.19
CA ALA A 449 -10.31 21.49 -17.14
C ALA A 449 -9.91 22.35 -18.34
N TRP A 450 -10.22 21.85 -19.53
CA TRP A 450 -10.01 22.55 -20.79
C TRP A 450 -11.23 22.38 -21.69
N THR A 451 -11.15 22.94 -22.90
CA THR A 451 -12.25 22.88 -23.88
C THR A 451 -11.83 22.15 -25.14
N GLU A 452 -12.81 21.62 -25.86
CA GLU A 452 -12.65 21.18 -27.24
C GLU A 452 -13.68 21.87 -28.11
N VAL A 453 -13.22 22.39 -29.23
CA VAL A 453 -14.07 23.04 -30.24
C VAL A 453 -14.09 22.17 -31.49
N TRP A 454 -15.26 22.04 -32.11
CA TRP A 454 -15.38 21.33 -33.38
C TRP A 454 -15.26 22.30 -34.54
N LEU A 455 -14.35 22.00 -35.47
CA LEU A 455 -14.10 22.80 -36.66
C LEU A 455 -14.19 21.90 -37.88
N ALA A 456 -14.96 22.34 -38.88
CA ALA A 456 -15.12 21.61 -40.13
C ALA A 456 -13.75 21.26 -40.73
N ASN A 457 -13.59 20.02 -41.22
CA ASN A 457 -12.36 19.46 -41.79
C ASN A 457 -11.16 19.28 -40.82
N ARG A 458 -11.27 19.73 -39.55
CA ARG A 458 -10.27 19.48 -38.50
C ARG A 458 -10.76 18.52 -37.42
N GLY A 459 -12.08 18.43 -37.23
CA GLY A 459 -12.70 17.65 -36.16
C GLY A 459 -12.64 18.39 -34.82
N TRP A 460 -12.61 17.64 -33.72
CA TRP A 460 -12.46 18.22 -32.38
C TRP A 460 -11.01 18.63 -32.14
N VAL A 461 -10.81 19.90 -31.79
CA VAL A 461 -9.51 20.51 -31.50
C VAL A 461 -9.47 20.93 -30.04
N ARG A 462 -8.45 20.47 -29.30
CA ARG A 462 -8.19 20.94 -27.93
C ARG A 462 -7.91 22.44 -27.94
N VAL A 463 -8.58 23.15 -27.04
CA VAL A 463 -8.32 24.55 -26.72
C VAL A 463 -8.25 24.70 -25.20
N ASP A 464 -7.11 25.19 -24.70
CA ASP A 464 -6.90 25.46 -23.28
C ASP A 464 -6.96 26.97 -23.01
N PRO A 465 -8.10 27.50 -22.50
CA PRO A 465 -8.23 28.92 -22.19
C PRO A 465 -7.37 29.34 -21.00
N THR A 466 -7.03 28.41 -20.10
CA THR A 466 -6.13 28.68 -18.97
C THR A 466 -4.71 28.90 -19.47
N ALA A 467 -4.26 28.12 -20.46
CA ALA A 467 -2.94 28.32 -21.08
C ALA A 467 -2.78 29.70 -21.72
N ALA A 468 -3.88 30.29 -22.22
CA ALA A 468 -3.88 31.64 -22.78
C ALA A 468 -3.77 32.72 -21.69
N ALA A 469 -4.48 32.58 -20.57
CA ALA A 469 -4.48 33.56 -19.48
C ALA A 469 -3.27 33.42 -18.52
N ALA A 470 -2.81 32.18 -18.29
CA ALA A 470 -1.72 31.84 -17.37
C ALA A 470 -0.79 30.77 -17.98
N PRO A 471 0.07 31.14 -18.97
CA PRO A 471 0.93 30.19 -19.68
C PRO A 471 1.85 29.36 -18.77
N ARG A 472 2.33 29.95 -17.66
CA ARG A 472 3.19 29.27 -16.66
C ARG A 472 2.56 28.02 -16.05
N ARG A 473 1.23 27.87 -16.14
CA ARG A 473 0.49 26.70 -15.63
C ARG A 473 0.82 25.43 -16.39
N ILE A 474 1.10 25.56 -17.68
CA ILE A 474 1.36 24.44 -18.57
C ILE A 474 2.79 23.93 -18.39
N ASP A 475 3.74 24.85 -18.25
CA ASP A 475 5.18 24.53 -18.14
C ASP A 475 5.61 24.18 -16.72
N GLY A 476 5.06 24.87 -15.70
CA GLY A 476 5.48 24.77 -14.31
C GLY A 476 4.45 24.23 -13.32
N GLY A 477 3.26 23.81 -13.78
CA GLY A 477 2.19 23.30 -12.93
C GLY A 477 1.42 24.37 -12.14
N VAL A 478 0.55 23.94 -11.22
CA VAL A 478 -0.32 24.85 -10.44
C VAL A 478 0.49 25.84 -9.62
N THR A 479 1.49 25.37 -8.87
CA THR A 479 2.27 26.21 -7.93
C THR A 479 3.02 27.34 -8.63
N ALA A 480 3.50 27.13 -9.87
CA ALA A 480 4.20 28.16 -10.64
C ALA A 480 3.30 29.30 -11.15
N SER A 481 1.97 29.11 -11.08
CA SER A 481 0.98 30.04 -11.65
C SER A 481 0.23 30.85 -10.61
N LEU A 482 0.40 30.52 -9.33
CA LEU A 482 -0.27 31.22 -8.24
C LEU A 482 0.49 32.51 -7.87
N PRO A 483 -0.22 33.61 -7.60
CA PRO A 483 0.38 34.82 -7.04
C PRO A 483 1.14 34.54 -5.74
N ALA A 484 2.25 35.25 -5.51
CA ALA A 484 3.08 35.06 -4.32
C ALA A 484 2.36 35.34 -2.98
N SER A 485 1.22 36.04 -3.02
CA SER A 485 0.39 36.42 -1.87
C SER A 485 -0.67 35.39 -1.47
N GLU A 486 -0.87 34.32 -2.25
CA GLU A 486 -1.84 33.26 -1.92
C GLU A 486 -1.40 32.46 -0.67
N PRO A 487 -2.34 32.09 0.23
CA PRO A 487 -2.06 31.31 1.42
C PRO A 487 -1.89 29.82 1.07
N ILE A 488 -0.87 29.50 0.29
CA ILE A 488 -0.44 28.11 0.12
C ILE A 488 0.07 27.62 1.49
N PRO A 489 -0.37 26.45 2.00
CA PRO A 489 0.12 25.92 3.28
C PRO A 489 1.65 25.99 3.35
N ARG A 490 2.19 26.58 4.43
CA ARG A 490 3.65 26.73 4.60
C ARG A 490 4.41 25.43 4.36
N LEU A 491 3.81 24.28 4.68
CA LEU A 491 4.34 22.93 4.44
C LEU A 491 4.60 22.62 2.95
N VAL A 492 3.77 23.13 2.05
CA VAL A 492 3.93 23.02 0.58
C VAL A 492 4.99 24.02 0.08
N ARG A 493 5.20 25.13 0.80
CA ARG A 493 6.22 26.16 0.53
C ARG A 493 7.58 25.85 1.18
N VAL A 494 7.69 24.82 2.03
CA VAL A 494 8.98 24.39 2.60
C VAL A 494 9.77 23.72 1.49
N ASP A 495 10.52 24.53 0.78
CA ASP A 495 11.36 24.11 -0.34
C ASP A 495 12.69 23.53 0.15
N ALA A 496 12.64 22.68 1.18
CA ALA A 496 13.81 22.01 1.70
C ALA A 496 14.15 20.84 0.76
N ALA A 497 15.22 20.99 -0.02
CA ALA A 497 15.66 20.00 -1.01
C ALA A 497 15.78 18.58 -0.41
N TRP A 498 16.14 18.45 0.87
CA TRP A 498 16.22 17.15 1.54
C TRP A 498 14.85 16.51 1.81
N LEU A 499 13.81 17.30 2.10
CA LEU A 499 12.44 16.80 2.27
C LEU A 499 11.88 16.32 0.93
N ARG A 500 12.13 17.07 -0.15
CA ARG A 500 11.77 16.64 -1.52
C ARG A 500 12.49 15.34 -1.89
N ALA A 501 13.81 15.27 -1.70
CA ALA A 501 14.57 14.05 -1.96
C ALA A 501 14.09 12.85 -1.11
N LEU A 502 13.65 13.07 0.13
CA LEU A 502 13.07 12.02 0.96
C LEU A 502 11.70 11.57 0.44
N ARG A 503 10.83 12.51 0.07
CA ARG A 503 9.53 12.24 -0.56
C ARG A 503 9.71 11.43 -1.84
N ASP A 504 10.59 11.89 -2.74
CA ASP A 504 10.84 11.25 -4.04
C ASP A 504 11.36 9.82 -3.86
N ARG A 505 12.27 9.59 -2.90
CA ARG A 505 12.73 8.23 -2.54
C ARG A 505 11.64 7.36 -1.94
N ALA A 506 10.81 7.92 -1.04
CA ALA A 506 9.70 7.18 -0.45
C ALA A 506 8.64 6.81 -1.51
N GLU A 507 8.37 7.70 -2.46
CA GLU A 507 7.48 7.46 -3.59
C GLU A 507 8.06 6.42 -4.54
N ALA A 508 9.35 6.44 -4.83
CA ALA A 508 10.04 5.44 -5.64
C ALA A 508 10.06 4.06 -4.96
N LEU A 509 10.29 4.01 -3.64
CA LEU A 509 10.17 2.76 -2.86
C LEU A 509 8.74 2.21 -2.89
N SER A 510 7.75 3.08 -2.75
CA SER A 510 6.34 2.70 -2.85
C SER A 510 6.00 2.18 -4.26
N HIS A 511 6.48 2.85 -5.30
CA HIS A 511 6.32 2.41 -6.69
C HIS A 511 7.00 1.06 -6.94
N ALA A 512 8.24 0.88 -6.53
CA ALA A 512 8.97 -0.37 -6.64
C ALA A 512 8.23 -1.51 -5.90
N TRP A 513 7.77 -1.24 -4.68
CA TRP A 513 6.97 -2.21 -3.91
C TRP A 513 5.69 -2.62 -4.65
N ASN A 514 4.95 -1.62 -5.18
CA ASN A 514 3.73 -1.87 -5.94
C ASN A 514 4.03 -2.66 -7.21
N THR A 515 5.13 -2.36 -7.90
CA THR A 515 5.49 -3.04 -9.13
C THR A 515 5.93 -4.47 -8.87
N TRP A 516 6.77 -4.73 -7.87
CA TRP A 516 7.29 -6.07 -7.58
C TRP A 516 6.30 -6.99 -6.86
N PHE A 517 5.62 -6.49 -5.83
CA PHE A 517 4.78 -7.32 -4.97
C PHE A 517 3.30 -7.29 -5.39
N LEU A 518 2.72 -6.09 -5.55
CA LEU A 518 1.31 -5.96 -5.93
C LEU A 518 1.07 -6.24 -7.42
N GLY A 519 2.06 -5.92 -8.26
CA GLY A 519 2.03 -6.15 -9.69
C GLY A 519 2.30 -7.60 -10.10
N TYR A 520 2.64 -8.50 -9.17
CA TYR A 520 2.79 -9.93 -9.45
C TYR A 520 1.41 -10.61 -9.58
N ASN A 521 0.82 -10.44 -10.76
CA ASN A 521 -0.48 -11.00 -11.14
C ASN A 521 -0.35 -12.38 -11.82
N ALA A 522 -1.48 -12.98 -12.21
CA ALA A 522 -1.46 -14.28 -12.86
C ALA A 522 -0.70 -14.27 -14.19
N GLN A 523 -0.75 -13.18 -14.97
CA GLN A 523 0.01 -13.09 -16.21
C GLN A 523 1.52 -13.17 -15.95
N ARG A 524 2.06 -12.38 -15.01
CA ARG A 524 3.49 -12.45 -14.67
C ARG A 524 3.90 -13.81 -14.10
N GLN A 525 3.02 -14.46 -13.32
CA GLN A 525 3.26 -15.82 -12.86
C GLN A 525 3.34 -16.79 -14.04
N ARG A 526 2.41 -16.73 -15.00
CA ARG A 526 2.45 -17.55 -16.23
C ARG A 526 3.72 -17.32 -17.02
N ASP A 527 4.10 -16.05 -17.22
CA ASP A 527 5.32 -15.68 -17.94
C ASP A 527 6.58 -16.23 -17.23
N PHE A 528 6.64 -16.13 -15.90
CA PHE A 528 7.75 -16.65 -15.10
C PHE A 528 7.87 -18.18 -15.17
N ILE A 529 6.76 -18.92 -15.05
CA ILE A 529 6.76 -20.38 -15.15
C ILE A 529 7.14 -20.84 -16.56
N THR A 530 6.68 -20.13 -17.59
CA THR A 530 7.05 -20.38 -18.98
C THR A 530 8.54 -20.14 -19.21
N GLN A 531 9.12 -19.08 -18.62
CA GLN A 531 10.57 -18.81 -18.68
C GLN A 531 11.40 -19.90 -17.99
N LEU A 532 10.85 -20.56 -16.97
CA LEU A 532 11.48 -21.73 -16.34
C LEU A 532 11.38 -23.02 -17.18
N GLY A 533 10.67 -22.98 -18.31
CA GLY A 533 10.50 -24.12 -19.22
C GLY A 533 9.37 -25.07 -18.84
N PHE A 534 8.43 -24.63 -18.00
CA PHE A 534 7.27 -25.42 -17.61
C PHE A 534 5.98 -24.85 -18.19
N ASP A 535 5.01 -25.72 -18.44
CA ASP A 535 3.65 -25.28 -18.78
C ASP A 535 3.01 -24.64 -17.54
N PRO A 536 2.43 -23.42 -17.67
CA PRO A 536 1.85 -22.68 -16.55
C PRO A 536 0.45 -23.18 -16.19
N ASP A 537 0.32 -24.49 -15.98
CA ASP A 537 -0.88 -25.17 -15.51
C ASP A 537 -0.89 -25.29 -13.96
N TRP A 538 -2.08 -25.39 -13.37
CA TRP A 538 -2.25 -25.52 -11.93
C TRP A 538 -1.59 -26.80 -11.38
N ARG A 539 -1.54 -27.87 -12.18
CA ARG A 539 -0.85 -29.12 -11.81
C ARG A 539 0.64 -28.90 -11.69
N THR A 540 1.24 -28.22 -12.66
CA THR A 540 2.67 -27.85 -12.62
C THR A 540 2.96 -26.98 -11.41
N LEU A 541 2.14 -25.95 -11.16
CA LEU A 541 2.30 -25.05 -10.01
C LEU A 541 2.24 -25.81 -8.68
N THR A 542 1.27 -26.72 -8.51
CA THR A 542 1.14 -27.52 -7.28
C THR A 542 2.30 -28.49 -7.09
N LEU A 543 2.78 -29.13 -8.17
CA LEU A 543 3.97 -29.99 -8.13
C LEU A 543 5.24 -29.21 -7.78
N LEU A 544 5.48 -28.07 -8.42
CA LEU A 544 6.63 -27.20 -8.14
C LEU A 544 6.59 -26.68 -6.69
N LEU A 545 5.41 -26.29 -6.20
CA LEU A 545 5.22 -25.85 -4.83
C LEU A 545 5.53 -26.98 -3.84
N ALA A 546 4.98 -28.17 -4.05
CA ALA A 546 5.21 -29.33 -3.18
C ALA A 546 6.68 -29.77 -3.20
N ALA A 547 7.31 -29.83 -4.38
CA ALA A 547 8.71 -30.20 -4.53
C ALA A 547 9.64 -29.18 -3.85
N SER A 548 9.39 -27.89 -4.03
CA SER A 548 10.18 -26.81 -3.41
C SER A 548 10.03 -26.81 -1.89
N ALA A 549 8.81 -27.01 -1.37
CA ALA A 549 8.54 -27.12 0.05
C ALA A 549 9.21 -28.36 0.67
N ALA A 550 9.12 -29.52 0.00
CA ALA A 550 9.77 -30.75 0.44
C ALA A 550 11.31 -30.62 0.43
N ALA A 551 11.88 -30.02 -0.61
CA ALA A 551 13.31 -29.74 -0.69
C ALA A 551 13.78 -28.83 0.44
N TRP A 552 13.04 -27.75 0.72
CA TRP A 552 13.35 -26.86 1.85
C TRP A 552 13.26 -27.59 3.19
N GLN A 553 12.23 -28.41 3.40
CA GLN A 553 12.08 -29.20 4.61
C GLN A 553 13.21 -30.21 4.78
N ALA A 554 13.65 -30.86 3.70
CA ALA A 554 14.82 -31.74 3.70
C ALA A 554 16.11 -31.00 4.08
N VAL A 555 16.31 -29.76 3.60
CA VAL A 555 17.46 -28.91 3.99
C VAL A 555 17.42 -28.59 5.48
N VAL A 556 16.26 -28.18 6.00
CA VAL A 556 16.10 -27.88 7.44
C VAL A 556 16.34 -29.13 8.29
N TRP A 557 15.79 -30.28 7.89
CA TRP A 557 16.02 -31.56 8.56
C TRP A 557 17.49 -31.96 8.52
N ALA A 558 18.16 -31.92 7.37
CA ALA A 558 19.58 -32.23 7.25
C ALA A 558 20.44 -31.32 8.14
N ALA A 559 20.14 -30.02 8.19
CA ALA A 559 20.81 -29.08 9.08
C ALA A 559 20.59 -29.40 10.57
N MET A 560 19.38 -29.82 10.95
CA MET A 560 19.07 -30.27 12.31
C MET A 560 19.81 -31.57 12.68
N PHE A 561 19.85 -32.55 11.78
CA PHE A 561 20.57 -33.81 11.99
C PHE A 561 22.09 -33.60 12.11
N ARG A 562 22.68 -32.73 11.27
CA ARG A 562 24.11 -32.36 11.41
C ARG A 562 24.40 -31.72 12.76
N ARG A 563 23.48 -30.90 13.30
CA ARG A 563 23.66 -30.30 14.63
C ARG A 563 23.50 -31.30 15.79
N ARG A 564 22.61 -32.28 15.68
CA ARG A 564 22.49 -33.37 16.68
C ARG A 564 23.73 -34.24 16.77
N SER A 565 24.53 -34.33 15.70
CA SER A 565 25.79 -35.08 15.71
C SER A 565 26.96 -34.39 16.41
N ALA A 566 26.82 -33.11 16.78
CA ALA A 566 27.87 -32.38 17.49
C ALA A 566 27.84 -32.73 18.98
N LEU A 567 28.62 -33.74 19.37
CA LEU A 567 28.88 -34.08 20.77
C LEU A 567 29.25 -32.81 21.55
N THR A 568 28.62 -32.60 22.70
CA THR A 568 29.00 -31.53 23.63
C THR A 568 30.48 -31.68 24.00
N PRO A 569 31.18 -30.61 24.41
CA PRO A 569 32.60 -30.74 24.74
C PRO A 569 32.86 -31.79 25.84
N ALA A 570 31.96 -31.95 26.82
CA ALA A 570 32.02 -33.01 27.81
C ALA A 570 31.77 -34.41 27.22
N GLU A 571 30.77 -34.57 26.35
CA GLU A 571 30.52 -35.82 25.62
C GLU A 571 31.69 -36.23 24.72
N ARG A 572 32.40 -35.27 24.11
CA ARG A 572 33.59 -35.57 23.30
C ARG A 572 34.71 -36.19 24.13
N GLU A 573 35.01 -35.61 25.29
CA GLU A 573 36.06 -36.15 26.17
C GLU A 573 35.63 -37.48 26.78
N TRP A 574 34.36 -37.62 27.18
CA TRP A 574 33.83 -38.91 27.64
C TRP A 574 33.93 -39.99 26.54
N THR A 575 33.57 -39.67 25.30
CA THR A 575 33.69 -40.59 24.16
C THR A 575 35.16 -40.93 23.85
N ARG A 576 36.10 -40.01 24.10
CA ARG A 576 37.54 -40.24 23.95
C ARG A 576 38.05 -41.23 25.01
N LEU A 577 37.61 -41.09 26.25
CA LEU A 577 37.87 -42.05 27.33
C LEU A 577 37.31 -43.44 26.97
N LEU A 578 36.04 -43.51 26.54
CA LEU A 578 35.40 -44.77 26.12
C LEU A 578 36.16 -45.46 24.98
N ARG A 579 36.63 -44.70 23.97
CA ARG A 579 37.46 -45.25 22.89
C ARG A 579 38.79 -45.81 23.38
N THR A 580 39.39 -45.20 24.39
CA THR A 580 40.65 -45.66 24.99
C THR A 580 40.45 -46.94 25.78
N LEU A 581 39.38 -46.99 26.60
CA LEU A 581 38.99 -48.18 27.36
C LEU A 581 38.56 -49.34 26.45
N ALA A 582 37.89 -49.06 25.33
CA ALA A 582 37.48 -50.07 24.36
C ALA A 582 38.68 -50.79 23.73
N ARG A 583 39.81 -50.09 23.50
CA ARG A 583 41.06 -50.71 23.03
C ARG A 583 41.65 -51.69 24.05
N LYS A 584 41.31 -51.54 25.33
CA LYS A 584 41.68 -52.43 26.43
C LYS A 584 40.60 -53.48 26.74
N GLY A 585 39.63 -53.66 25.85
CA GLY A 585 38.56 -54.66 26.00
C GLY A 585 37.36 -54.21 26.86
N LEU A 586 37.33 -52.95 27.34
CA LEU A 586 36.25 -52.42 28.16
C LEU A 586 35.30 -51.54 27.33
N SER A 587 34.11 -52.05 27.02
CA SER A 587 33.05 -51.29 26.36
C SER A 587 31.77 -51.25 27.21
N PRO A 588 31.06 -50.10 27.27
CA PRO A 588 29.80 -49.99 27.99
C PRO A 588 28.69 -50.79 27.29
N ALA A 589 27.80 -51.41 28.07
CA ALA A 589 26.60 -52.05 27.53
C ALA A 589 25.53 -51.00 27.12
N PRO A 590 24.61 -51.31 26.20
CA PRO A 590 23.61 -50.34 25.72
C PRO A 590 22.73 -49.71 26.80
N SER A 591 22.51 -50.42 27.92
CA SER A 591 21.72 -49.96 29.07
C SER A 591 22.56 -49.46 30.24
N GLU A 592 23.88 -49.34 30.08
CA GLU A 592 24.81 -49.04 31.16
C GLU A 592 25.16 -47.55 31.18
N GLY A 593 24.76 -46.86 32.26
CA GLY A 593 25.08 -45.44 32.45
C GLY A 593 26.56 -45.19 32.78
N PRO A 594 27.06 -43.94 32.65
CA PRO A 594 28.48 -43.60 32.85
C PRO A 594 29.06 -44.06 34.19
N ILE A 595 28.30 -43.88 35.28
CA ILE A 595 28.71 -44.25 36.65
C ILE A 595 28.74 -45.77 36.80
N ALA A 596 27.73 -46.47 36.29
CA ALA A 596 27.67 -47.93 36.35
C ALA A 596 28.83 -48.57 35.54
N PHE A 597 29.11 -48.02 34.36
CA PHE A 597 30.23 -48.46 33.54
C PHE A 597 31.58 -48.24 34.23
N ALA A 598 31.79 -47.07 34.84
CA ALA A 598 33.02 -46.78 35.57
C ALA A 598 33.22 -47.72 36.77
N ALA A 599 32.15 -48.02 37.51
CA ALA A 599 32.21 -48.97 38.62
C ALA A 599 32.61 -50.38 38.14
N ARG A 600 32.03 -50.87 37.03
CA ARG A 600 32.40 -52.17 36.43
C ARG A 600 33.81 -52.17 35.85
N ALA A 601 34.21 -51.12 35.15
CA ALA A 601 35.57 -51.00 34.64
C ALA A 601 36.61 -51.00 35.80
N GLY A 602 36.28 -50.33 36.92
CA GLY A 602 37.09 -50.32 38.14
C GLY A 602 37.05 -51.60 38.98
N THR A 603 36.19 -52.58 38.68
CA THR A 603 36.31 -53.94 39.27
C THR A 603 37.28 -54.81 38.47
N ILE A 604 37.37 -54.60 37.15
CA ILE A 604 38.27 -55.33 36.26
C ILE A 604 39.70 -54.79 36.36
N HIS A 605 39.84 -53.45 36.45
CA HIS A 605 41.12 -52.75 36.64
C HIS A 605 41.09 -51.91 37.93
N PRO A 606 41.40 -52.50 39.09
CA PRO A 606 41.38 -51.81 40.39
C PRO A 606 42.25 -50.56 40.43
N GLU A 607 43.35 -50.53 39.68
CA GLU A 607 44.28 -49.41 39.57
C GLU A 607 43.67 -48.15 38.94
N TRP A 608 42.56 -48.28 38.19
CA TRP A 608 41.87 -47.15 37.56
C TRP A 608 40.57 -46.76 38.27
N ARG A 609 40.17 -47.49 39.31
CA ARG A 609 38.86 -47.37 39.95
C ARG A 609 38.54 -45.93 40.36
N ASP A 610 39.44 -45.28 41.09
CA ASP A 610 39.20 -43.93 41.64
C ASP A 610 39.14 -42.87 40.53
N ALA A 611 40.01 -42.99 39.51
CA ALA A 611 40.02 -42.08 38.38
C ALA A 611 38.74 -42.21 37.54
N LEU A 612 38.32 -43.43 37.21
CA LEU A 612 37.12 -43.67 36.39
C LEU A 612 35.83 -43.22 37.11
N ASP A 613 35.72 -43.47 38.41
CA ASP A 613 34.59 -43.01 39.22
C ASP A 613 34.52 -41.48 39.28
N ALA A 614 35.67 -40.81 39.46
CA ALA A 614 35.75 -39.35 39.43
C ALA A 614 35.33 -38.77 38.07
N PHE A 615 35.81 -39.35 36.96
CA PHE A 615 35.46 -38.90 35.60
C PHE A 615 33.96 -39.09 35.33
N ALA A 616 33.39 -40.25 35.70
CA ALA A 616 31.99 -40.55 35.48
C ALA A 616 31.05 -39.64 36.27
N LYS A 617 31.37 -39.36 37.54
CA LYS A 617 30.62 -38.42 38.38
C LYS A 617 30.71 -37.00 37.86
N SER A 618 31.91 -36.56 37.45
CA SER A 618 32.12 -35.23 36.88
C SER A 618 31.36 -35.06 35.57
N TYR A 619 31.44 -36.05 34.66
CA TYR A 619 30.66 -36.08 33.42
C TYR A 619 29.14 -36.09 33.68
N ALA A 620 28.66 -36.92 34.61
CA ALA A 620 27.24 -37.00 34.95
C ALA A 620 26.73 -35.67 35.53
N ARG A 621 27.51 -35.01 36.38
CA ARG A 621 27.18 -33.69 36.93
C ARG A 621 27.12 -32.62 35.84
N ILE A 622 28.07 -32.62 34.91
CA ILE A 622 28.09 -31.66 33.79
C ILE A 622 26.92 -31.88 32.83
N THR A 623 26.56 -33.15 32.57
CA THR A 623 25.59 -33.52 31.53
C THR A 623 24.15 -33.51 32.03
N TYR A 624 23.92 -33.95 33.29
CA TYR A 624 22.58 -34.12 33.86
C TYR A 624 22.29 -33.16 35.03
N GLY A 625 23.28 -32.38 35.47
CA GLY A 625 23.10 -31.35 36.49
C GLY A 625 22.60 -30.01 35.95
N PRO A 626 22.29 -29.03 36.83
CA PRO A 626 21.93 -27.67 36.42
C PRO A 626 23.09 -27.00 35.65
N PRO A 627 22.83 -25.97 34.82
CA PRO A 627 23.82 -25.37 33.92
C PRO A 627 25.10 -24.95 34.67
N HIS A 628 26.24 -25.54 34.32
CA HIS A 628 27.53 -25.29 34.96
C HIS A 628 28.45 -24.41 34.08
N ALA A 629 29.40 -23.72 34.73
CA ALA A 629 30.37 -22.85 34.05
C ALA A 629 31.41 -23.65 33.23
N SER A 630 31.92 -23.06 32.14
CA SER A 630 32.99 -23.60 31.27
C SER A 630 34.20 -24.26 31.98
N PRO A 631 34.68 -23.76 33.14
CA PRO A 631 35.85 -24.34 33.82
C PRO A 631 35.69 -25.81 34.22
N ALA A 632 34.46 -26.27 34.50
CA ALA A 632 34.22 -27.67 34.87
C ALA A 632 34.49 -28.64 33.71
N VAL A 633 34.25 -28.19 32.47
CA VAL A 633 34.48 -28.99 31.27
C VAL A 633 35.97 -29.04 30.91
N GLU A 634 36.68 -27.93 31.12
CA GLU A 634 38.14 -27.88 30.95
C GLU A 634 38.87 -28.74 31.99
N ALA A 635 38.41 -28.74 33.24
CA ALA A 635 38.95 -29.62 34.28
C ALA A 635 38.79 -31.11 33.89
N LEU A 636 37.59 -31.53 33.48
CA LEU A 636 37.34 -32.89 33.02
C LEU A 636 38.23 -33.28 31.82
N ARG A 637 38.43 -32.34 30.88
CA ARG A 637 39.30 -32.55 29.71
C ARG A 637 40.76 -32.77 30.11
N ASN A 638 41.27 -31.96 31.03
CA ASN A 638 42.64 -32.03 31.50
C ASN A 638 42.90 -33.34 32.26
N GLU A 639 41.97 -33.70 33.15
CA GLU A 639 42.01 -34.94 33.92
C GLU A 639 42.00 -36.19 33.02
N ILE A 640 41.06 -36.26 32.08
CA ILE A 640 40.99 -37.38 31.11
C ILE A 640 42.23 -37.40 30.22
N SER A 641 42.71 -36.26 29.74
CA SER A 641 43.90 -36.21 28.87
C SER A 641 45.18 -36.63 29.60
N ALA A 642 45.36 -36.23 30.85
CA ALA A 642 46.50 -36.63 31.68
C ALA A 642 46.47 -38.14 31.96
N TRP A 643 45.29 -38.67 32.29
CA TRP A 643 45.12 -40.11 32.52
C TRP A 643 45.36 -40.93 31.25
N ILE A 644 44.83 -40.50 30.10
CA ILE A 644 45.08 -41.15 28.81
C ILE A 644 46.58 -41.15 28.50
N ALA A 645 47.30 -40.03 28.67
CA ALA A 645 48.73 -39.96 28.37
C ALA A 645 49.59 -40.91 29.24
N GLN A 646 49.16 -41.20 30.47
CA GLN A 646 49.85 -42.12 31.38
C GLN A 646 49.52 -43.59 31.12
N ASN A 647 48.39 -43.87 30.44
CA ASN A 647 47.82 -45.22 30.33
C ASN A 647 47.54 -45.65 28.88
N SER A 648 47.98 -44.87 27.88
CA SER A 648 47.82 -45.15 26.46
C SER A 648 48.85 -46.12 25.91
#